data_AF-A0A847B878-F1
#
_entry.id   AF-A0A847B878-F1
#
_cell.length_a   1.000
_cell.length_b   1.000
_cell.length_c   1.000
_cell.angle_alpha   90.00
_cell.angle_beta   90.00
_cell.angle_gamma   90.00
#
_symmetry.space_group_name_H-M   'P 1'
#
loop_
_entity.id
_entity.type
_entity.pdbx_description
1 polymer ?
#
loop_
_entity_poly.entity_id
_entity_poly.type
_entity_poly.pdbx_seq_one_letter_code
_entity_poly.pdbx_strand_id
1 'polypeptide(L)'
;MSEQDKFEMMEILTEEQQQEILHLKKVKKRNYIVGLSLTGVFAIALIATYVLAANVWLIDYENMSYITFSYPALVEEGEERTATIVSIKTDSNYPAEFRIPAKINGYRVTAIGDGAFGGCDRLTKVIMTDNITNIGAYAFAGCENLSEIIFSKNIEVLGTNAFENTHFYNNLSQDKVSAIHGILFFVGENIISEKTVILSDHESVIPASYTSSAYNIVYMDDWVESGDSPIKVWGDGLFANMEGLVYCELPNIKTFVTVPVDTFRNCINLEGISFPDSIIEVDDNAFDGCSALENIEISSQIKKIGPYAFANSGVVNPVLPETLEKIEEYAFSGAINITKINWPDSLNAISESLFENCLNLSEFNFSDQAYKTITLMKPKAFKNTALKTFDIPLNIDSLPESLFEGSSQLTTVRAYQGKIEYDRHGETSSTGITKINKAVFNECESFDSLILVDDERHDVTPNHEVNFPITCATVADNPLIFGGTKIKKVTIPYNLSSIGREMFANNLELEEAIIETKRVENRIVGISKVEYRAFYNATSLTTLNIPDTVSVIETGAFENCENITDLKLPQNDSLKVIHFDLFKNMKKLKHLDLPAKTTSIEEGAFYQNFDLDYVVIPLEDVSKLSLGKNAFNKCRPEGSSEKMPIFLNGNENDIKSTIVSSQWYDTDTCEVFWADEWEWVDVGGVLTPTPLV
;
A
#
# COMPACT_ATOMS: atom_id res chain seq x y z
N MET A 1 -39.65 3.86 -67.23
CA MET A 1 -40.72 3.18 -66.46
C MET A 1 -41.98 3.21 -67.27
N SER A 2 -42.63 2.07 -67.41
CA SER A 2 -43.96 1.95 -67.99
C SER A 2 -45.00 2.59 -67.04
N GLU A 3 -46.19 2.95 -67.53
CA GLU A 3 -47.29 3.46 -66.68
C GLU A 3 -47.76 2.43 -65.64
N GLN A 4 -47.38 1.15 -65.81
CA GLN A 4 -47.67 0.07 -64.87
C GLN A 4 -46.74 0.12 -63.65
N ASP A 5 -45.46 0.49 -63.85
CA ASP A 5 -44.47 0.65 -62.76
C ASP A 5 -44.81 1.86 -61.86
N LYS A 6 -45.60 2.83 -62.35
CA LYS A 6 -46.07 3.97 -61.56
C LYS A 6 -47.25 3.62 -60.64
N PHE A 7 -47.99 2.57 -60.96
CA PHE A 7 -49.17 2.16 -60.19
C PHE A 7 -48.76 1.31 -58.98
N GLU A 8 -47.73 0.46 -59.11
CA GLU A 8 -47.19 -0.35 -58.01
C GLU A 8 -46.45 0.50 -56.94
N MET A 9 -45.85 1.64 -57.31
CA MET A 9 -45.23 2.54 -56.33
C MET A 9 -46.23 3.31 -55.44
N MET A 10 -47.52 3.33 -55.76
CA MET A 10 -48.54 4.00 -54.91
C MET A 10 -49.13 3.09 -53.82
N GLU A 11 -48.84 1.79 -53.83
CA GLU A 11 -49.30 0.84 -52.80
C GLU A 11 -48.37 0.72 -51.57
N ILE A 12 -47.25 1.46 -51.56
CA ILE A 12 -46.23 1.40 -50.49
C ILE A 12 -46.33 2.61 -49.52
N LEU A 13 -47.22 3.56 -49.79
CA LEU A 13 -47.38 4.77 -48.98
C LEU A 13 -48.42 4.56 -47.88
N THR A 14 -48.11 4.99 -46.66
CA THR A 14 -49.08 5.02 -45.55
C THR A 14 -50.17 6.08 -45.83
N GLU A 15 -51.38 5.92 -45.25
CA GLU A 15 -52.49 6.88 -45.45
C GLU A 15 -52.10 8.33 -45.10
N GLU A 16 -51.16 8.50 -44.17
CA GLU A 16 -50.61 9.78 -43.73
C GLU A 16 -49.77 10.47 -44.84
N GLN A 17 -48.94 9.69 -45.56
CA GLN A 17 -48.15 10.17 -46.70
C GLN A 17 -49.06 10.52 -47.90
N GLN A 18 -50.18 9.81 -48.08
CA GLN A 18 -51.17 10.14 -49.11
C GLN A 18 -51.93 11.44 -48.79
N GLN A 19 -52.23 11.71 -47.51
CA GLN A 19 -52.85 12.96 -47.04
C GLN A 19 -51.91 14.16 -47.21
N GLU A 20 -50.61 14.01 -46.96
CA GLU A 20 -49.61 15.07 -47.10
C GLU A 20 -49.39 15.48 -48.58
N ILE A 21 -49.38 14.50 -49.49
CA ILE A 21 -49.36 14.74 -50.95
C ILE A 21 -50.65 15.45 -51.42
N LEU A 22 -51.80 15.11 -50.84
CA LEU A 22 -53.08 15.78 -51.13
C LEU A 22 -53.12 17.21 -50.56
N HIS A 23 -52.45 17.45 -49.43
CA HIS A 23 -52.28 18.78 -48.82
C HIS A 23 -51.40 19.68 -49.70
N LEU A 24 -50.29 19.16 -50.22
CA LEU A 24 -49.39 19.87 -51.14
C LEU A 24 -50.04 20.20 -52.49
N LYS A 25 -50.97 19.36 -52.98
CA LYS A 25 -51.80 19.67 -54.18
C LYS A 25 -52.81 20.79 -53.93
N LYS A 26 -53.34 20.95 -52.71
CA LYS A 26 -54.29 22.03 -52.35
C LYS A 26 -53.63 23.40 -52.17
N VAL A 27 -52.37 23.44 -51.72
CA VAL A 27 -51.62 24.70 -51.53
C VAL A 27 -51.28 25.39 -52.86
N LYS A 28 -51.28 24.65 -53.98
CA LYS A 28 -50.90 25.16 -55.32
C LYS A 28 -51.94 26.03 -56.04
N LYS A 29 -53.05 26.44 -55.41
CA LYS A 29 -54.17 27.16 -56.07
C LYS A 29 -54.31 28.65 -55.73
N ARG A 30 -53.25 29.32 -55.26
CA ARG A 30 -53.20 30.80 -55.20
C ARG A 30 -51.88 31.33 -55.78
N ASN A 31 -51.96 31.88 -56.99
CA ASN A 31 -51.30 33.10 -57.52
C ASN A 31 -49.80 33.35 -57.20
N TYR A 32 -48.86 33.71 -58.09
CA TYR A 32 -48.86 34.16 -59.49
C TYR A 32 -47.38 34.07 -60.00
N ILE A 33 -47.20 33.46 -61.17
CA ILE A 33 -46.28 33.80 -62.30
C ILE A 33 -45.04 34.68 -62.01
N VAL A 34 -43.82 34.12 -62.14
CA VAL A 34 -42.74 34.56 -63.06
C VAL A 34 -41.91 33.32 -63.45
N GLY A 35 -41.62 33.17 -64.75
CA GLY A 35 -41.20 31.92 -65.38
C GLY A 35 -39.82 31.39 -65.02
N LEU A 36 -39.76 30.07 -64.84
CA LEU A 36 -38.61 29.21 -65.08
C LEU A 36 -39.13 27.98 -65.83
N SER A 37 -38.50 27.66 -66.96
CA SER A 37 -38.90 26.56 -67.85
C SER A 37 -38.86 25.21 -67.12
N LEU A 38 -39.79 24.32 -67.48
CA LEU A 38 -39.94 22.95 -66.96
C LEU A 38 -38.66 22.08 -67.04
N THR A 39 -37.62 22.53 -67.73
CA THR A 39 -36.30 21.91 -67.82
C THR A 39 -35.41 22.11 -66.59
N GLY A 40 -35.65 23.15 -65.78
CA GLY A 40 -34.84 23.43 -64.58
C GLY A 40 -35.20 22.59 -63.34
N VAL A 41 -36.48 22.24 -63.18
CA VAL A 41 -36.95 21.50 -62.00
C VAL A 41 -36.61 20.01 -62.09
N PHE A 42 -36.62 19.43 -63.30
CA PHE A 42 -36.13 18.07 -63.52
C PHE A 42 -34.61 17.98 -63.39
N ALA A 43 -33.85 19.01 -63.78
CA ALA A 43 -32.40 19.04 -63.59
C ALA A 43 -32.02 19.16 -62.11
N ILE A 44 -32.72 19.98 -61.31
CA ILE A 44 -32.45 20.11 -59.86
C ILE A 44 -32.92 18.88 -59.09
N ALA A 45 -34.03 18.23 -59.48
CA ALA A 45 -34.48 16.99 -58.86
C ALA A 45 -33.60 15.78 -59.22
N LEU A 46 -33.13 15.67 -60.48
CA LEU A 46 -32.12 14.68 -60.87
C LEU A 46 -30.78 14.98 -60.20
N ILE A 47 -30.31 16.23 -60.14
CA ILE A 47 -29.06 16.57 -59.45
C ILE A 47 -29.18 16.33 -57.94
N ALA A 48 -30.31 16.62 -57.30
CA ALA A 48 -30.50 16.35 -55.87
C ALA A 48 -30.58 14.84 -55.57
N THR A 49 -31.29 14.05 -56.40
CA THR A 49 -31.31 12.59 -56.26
C THR A 49 -29.99 11.93 -56.66
N TYR A 50 -29.25 12.49 -57.62
CA TYR A 50 -27.92 12.03 -58.00
C TYR A 50 -26.87 12.47 -56.98
N VAL A 51 -27.01 13.61 -56.29
CA VAL A 51 -26.12 14.07 -55.22
C VAL A 51 -26.41 13.31 -53.92
N LEU A 52 -27.68 12.99 -53.61
CA LEU A 52 -28.03 12.10 -52.49
C LEU A 52 -27.65 10.64 -52.77
N ALA A 53 -27.81 10.13 -54.00
CA ALA A 53 -27.40 8.77 -54.34
C ALA A 53 -25.88 8.64 -54.55
N ALA A 54 -25.20 9.65 -55.10
CA ALA A 54 -23.75 9.63 -55.30
C ALA A 54 -22.98 9.86 -54.00
N ASN A 55 -23.46 10.70 -53.07
CA ASN A 55 -22.77 10.91 -51.79
C ASN A 55 -22.97 9.75 -50.80
N VAL A 56 -23.98 8.89 -51.00
CA VAL A 56 -24.20 7.69 -50.17
C VAL A 56 -23.50 6.45 -50.75
N TRP A 57 -23.29 6.37 -52.08
CA TRP A 57 -22.65 5.18 -52.70
C TRP A 57 -21.16 5.33 -53.05
N LEU A 58 -20.62 6.55 -53.17
CA LEU A 58 -19.18 6.72 -53.50
C LEU A 58 -18.24 6.68 -52.27
N ILE A 59 -18.73 7.01 -51.07
CA ILE A 59 -17.86 7.06 -49.87
C ILE A 59 -17.64 5.66 -49.26
N ASP A 60 -18.57 4.72 -49.44
CA ASP A 60 -18.49 3.38 -48.83
C ASP A 60 -17.44 2.47 -49.49
N TYR A 61 -17.16 2.60 -50.79
CA TYR A 61 -16.27 1.67 -51.50
C TYR A 61 -14.77 1.92 -51.30
N GLU A 62 -14.32 3.17 -51.07
CA GLU A 62 -12.89 3.48 -50.89
C GLU A 62 -12.37 3.05 -49.50
N ASN A 63 -13.20 3.11 -48.45
CA ASN A 63 -12.80 2.68 -47.10
C ASN A 63 -12.81 1.15 -46.93
N MET A 64 -13.64 0.44 -47.71
CA MET A 64 -13.83 -1.02 -47.61
C MET A 64 -12.61 -1.86 -48.00
N SER A 65 -11.66 -1.33 -48.80
CA SER A 65 -10.45 -2.09 -49.19
C SER A 65 -9.43 -2.26 -48.06
N TYR A 66 -9.61 -1.54 -46.95
CA TYR A 66 -8.68 -1.53 -45.83
C TYR A 66 -9.18 -2.33 -44.64
N ILE A 67 -10.46 -2.69 -44.55
CA ILE A 67 -11.02 -3.30 -43.33
C ILE A 67 -11.10 -4.82 -43.47
N THR A 68 -10.64 -5.53 -42.45
CA THR A 68 -10.96 -6.93 -42.26
C THR A 68 -12.18 -7.04 -41.34
N PHE A 69 -13.17 -7.80 -41.78
CA PHE A 69 -14.38 -8.08 -41.00
C PHE A 69 -14.43 -9.55 -40.60
N SER A 70 -14.95 -9.83 -39.42
CA SER A 70 -15.37 -11.16 -39.01
C SER A 70 -16.90 -11.27 -39.01
N TYR A 71 -17.37 -12.48 -39.27
CA TYR A 71 -18.78 -12.84 -39.28
C TYR A 71 -19.00 -13.96 -38.25
N PRO A 72 -20.16 -14.02 -37.58
CA PRO A 72 -20.50 -15.11 -36.65
C PRO A 72 -20.39 -16.47 -37.35
N ALA A 73 -19.88 -17.48 -36.63
CA ALA A 73 -19.71 -18.84 -37.16
C ALA A 73 -21.05 -19.54 -37.45
N LEU A 74 -22.13 -19.11 -36.80
CA LEU A 74 -23.50 -19.62 -36.97
C LEU A 74 -24.47 -18.42 -36.88
N VAL A 75 -25.49 -18.39 -37.74
CA VAL A 75 -26.61 -17.45 -37.66
C VAL A 75 -27.88 -18.30 -37.67
N GLU A 76 -28.67 -18.24 -36.58
CA GLU A 76 -29.93 -18.99 -36.49
C GLU A 76 -30.97 -18.45 -37.49
N GLU A 77 -31.90 -19.31 -37.92
CA GLU A 77 -32.92 -18.96 -38.90
C GLU A 77 -33.92 -17.94 -38.31
N GLY A 78 -33.76 -16.66 -38.66
CA GLY A 78 -34.58 -15.55 -38.15
C GLY A 78 -33.79 -14.47 -37.41
N GLU A 79 -32.50 -14.68 -37.12
CA GLU A 79 -31.65 -13.66 -36.50
C GLU A 79 -31.01 -12.70 -37.52
N GLU A 80 -30.84 -11.44 -37.11
CA GLU A 80 -30.18 -10.44 -37.95
C GLU A 80 -28.69 -10.76 -38.10
N ARG A 81 -28.23 -10.77 -39.34
CA ARG A 81 -26.83 -11.03 -39.70
C ARG A 81 -25.94 -9.85 -39.27
N THR A 82 -25.00 -10.07 -38.35
CA THR A 82 -24.09 -9.04 -37.84
C THR A 82 -22.63 -9.23 -38.27
N ALA A 83 -21.85 -8.15 -38.28
CA ALA A 83 -20.41 -8.17 -38.57
C ALA A 83 -19.63 -7.33 -37.55
N THR A 84 -18.37 -7.75 -37.31
CA THR A 84 -17.41 -7.07 -36.44
C THR A 84 -16.20 -6.63 -37.25
N ILE A 85 -15.75 -5.39 -37.06
CA ILE A 85 -14.49 -4.90 -37.64
C ILE A 85 -13.33 -5.48 -36.81
N VAL A 86 -12.42 -6.25 -37.38
CA VAL A 86 -11.34 -6.90 -36.60
C VAL A 86 -9.96 -6.31 -36.84
N SER A 87 -9.73 -5.67 -37.98
CA SER A 87 -8.49 -4.93 -38.22
C SER A 87 -8.63 -3.98 -39.39
N ILE A 88 -7.77 -2.96 -39.45
CA ILE A 88 -7.50 -2.21 -40.67
C ILE A 88 -6.10 -2.54 -41.23
N LYS A 89 -5.98 -2.49 -42.55
CA LYS A 89 -4.74 -2.64 -43.28
C LYS A 89 -3.99 -1.31 -43.23
N THR A 90 -2.98 -1.23 -42.37
CA THR A 90 -2.17 -0.04 -42.10
C THR A 90 -1.05 0.19 -43.13
N ASP A 91 -1.36 0.17 -44.43
CA ASP A 91 -0.38 0.57 -45.45
C ASP A 91 -0.26 2.11 -45.57
N SER A 92 0.65 2.64 -46.40
CA SER A 92 0.85 4.10 -46.49
C SER A 92 -0.31 4.87 -47.12
N ASN A 93 -1.48 4.27 -47.35
CA ASN A 93 -2.61 4.88 -48.07
C ASN A 93 -3.94 4.86 -47.31
N TYR A 94 -4.05 4.34 -46.08
CA TYR A 94 -5.33 4.40 -45.35
C TYR A 94 -5.72 5.86 -45.00
N PRO A 95 -7.03 6.16 -44.94
CA PRO A 95 -7.53 7.53 -44.85
C PRO A 95 -7.38 8.12 -43.46
N ALA A 96 -7.28 9.46 -43.39
CA ALA A 96 -7.21 10.20 -42.13
C ALA A 96 -8.59 10.39 -41.46
N GLU A 97 -9.68 10.38 -42.23
CA GLU A 97 -11.06 10.33 -41.72
C GLU A 97 -11.66 8.97 -42.08
N PHE A 98 -12.19 8.27 -41.08
CA PHE A 98 -12.74 6.94 -41.24
C PHE A 98 -14.22 6.88 -40.88
N ARG A 99 -15.06 6.51 -41.85
CA ARG A 99 -16.50 6.31 -41.65
C ARG A 99 -16.80 4.82 -41.58
N ILE A 100 -17.32 4.37 -40.44
CA ILE A 100 -17.71 2.97 -40.24
C ILE A 100 -19.01 2.71 -41.02
N PRO A 101 -19.02 1.75 -41.96
CA PRO A 101 -20.22 1.47 -42.75
C PRO A 101 -21.31 0.85 -41.88
N ALA A 102 -22.58 1.23 -42.13
CA ALA A 102 -23.72 0.67 -41.41
C ALA A 102 -23.94 -0.83 -41.72
N LYS A 103 -23.58 -1.26 -42.95
CA LYS A 103 -23.67 -2.65 -43.42
C LYS A 103 -22.47 -3.03 -44.29
N ILE A 104 -22.07 -4.29 -44.25
CA ILE A 104 -21.07 -4.89 -45.14
C ILE A 104 -21.58 -6.23 -45.66
N ASN A 105 -21.59 -6.46 -46.97
CA ASN A 105 -22.07 -7.71 -47.59
C ASN A 105 -23.47 -8.16 -47.11
N GLY A 106 -24.35 -7.21 -46.77
CA GLY A 106 -25.68 -7.49 -46.22
C GLY A 106 -25.73 -7.77 -44.71
N TYR A 107 -24.60 -7.79 -44.02
CA TYR A 107 -24.49 -7.89 -42.56
C TYR A 107 -24.48 -6.49 -41.94
N ARG A 108 -25.20 -6.29 -40.85
CA ARG A 108 -25.16 -5.06 -40.05
C ARG A 108 -23.86 -4.99 -39.27
N VAL A 109 -23.08 -3.92 -39.42
CA VAL A 109 -21.84 -3.77 -38.62
C VAL A 109 -22.26 -3.32 -37.23
N THR A 110 -21.96 -4.14 -36.23
CA THR A 110 -22.43 -3.92 -34.85
C THR A 110 -21.31 -3.79 -33.83
N ALA A 111 -20.08 -4.16 -34.19
CA ALA A 111 -18.96 -4.11 -33.28
C ALA A 111 -17.65 -3.70 -33.95
N ILE A 112 -16.79 -3.11 -33.15
CA ILE A 112 -15.36 -2.91 -33.42
C ILE A 112 -14.65 -3.89 -32.48
N GLY A 113 -13.85 -4.78 -33.02
CA GLY A 113 -13.14 -5.80 -32.28
C GLY A 113 -11.87 -5.27 -31.63
N ASP A 114 -11.26 -6.13 -30.82
CA ASP A 114 -10.07 -5.79 -30.06
C ASP A 114 -8.91 -5.38 -30.98
N GLY A 115 -8.26 -4.25 -30.67
CA GLY A 115 -7.12 -3.74 -31.43
C GLY A 115 -7.41 -3.36 -32.88
N ALA A 116 -8.68 -3.28 -33.30
CA ALA A 116 -9.01 -3.23 -34.72
C ALA A 116 -8.42 -2.02 -35.49
N PHE A 117 -8.27 -0.89 -34.80
CA PHE A 117 -7.61 0.32 -35.26
C PHE A 117 -6.35 0.64 -34.44
N GLY A 118 -5.83 -0.28 -33.62
CA GLY A 118 -4.66 -0.02 -32.78
C GLY A 118 -3.43 0.43 -33.60
N GLY A 119 -2.75 1.48 -33.15
CA GLY A 119 -1.55 2.04 -33.79
C GLY A 119 -1.79 2.73 -35.14
N CYS A 120 -3.02 3.15 -35.43
CA CYS A 120 -3.33 3.82 -36.69
C CYS A 120 -2.99 5.32 -36.65
N ASP A 121 -1.69 5.64 -36.70
CA ASP A 121 -1.18 7.01 -36.52
C ASP A 121 -1.68 8.04 -37.52
N ARG A 122 -2.13 7.68 -38.73
CA ARG A 122 -2.68 8.67 -39.68
C ARG A 122 -4.14 8.99 -39.42
N LEU A 123 -4.82 8.17 -38.62
CA LEU A 123 -6.23 8.34 -38.33
C LEU A 123 -6.39 9.58 -37.45
N THR A 124 -7.17 10.55 -37.94
CA THR A 124 -7.46 11.81 -37.25
C THR A 124 -8.92 11.91 -36.80
N LYS A 125 -9.82 11.26 -37.53
CA LYS A 125 -11.26 11.27 -37.27
C LYS A 125 -11.89 9.91 -37.48
N VAL A 126 -12.74 9.47 -36.56
CA VAL A 126 -13.58 8.26 -36.70
C VAL A 126 -15.05 8.63 -36.60
N ILE A 127 -15.88 8.07 -37.46
CA ILE A 127 -17.33 8.31 -37.48
C ILE A 127 -18.03 6.97 -37.45
N MET A 128 -18.64 6.67 -36.31
CA MET A 128 -19.42 5.47 -36.07
C MET A 128 -20.85 5.66 -36.58
N THR A 129 -21.50 4.57 -36.95
CA THR A 129 -22.95 4.57 -37.20
C THR A 129 -23.67 4.11 -35.95
N ASP A 130 -24.92 4.53 -35.78
CA ASP A 130 -25.81 4.11 -34.68
C ASP A 130 -26.01 2.58 -34.58
N ASN A 131 -25.43 1.78 -35.48
CA ASN A 131 -25.46 0.32 -35.39
C ASN A 131 -24.41 -0.26 -34.44
N ILE A 132 -23.36 0.49 -34.11
CA ILE A 132 -22.28 0.00 -33.26
C ILE A 132 -22.76 -0.05 -31.81
N THR A 133 -22.74 -1.25 -31.24
CA THR A 133 -23.07 -1.52 -29.84
C THR A 133 -21.86 -1.97 -29.03
N ASN A 134 -20.74 -2.32 -29.66
CA ASN A 134 -19.56 -2.80 -28.95
C ASN A 134 -18.26 -2.24 -29.55
N ILE A 135 -17.38 -1.73 -28.68
CA ILE A 135 -16.00 -1.36 -29.01
C ILE A 135 -15.09 -2.24 -28.16
N GLY A 136 -14.24 -3.03 -28.80
CA GLY A 136 -13.35 -3.99 -28.15
C GLY A 136 -12.16 -3.36 -27.42
N ALA A 137 -11.44 -4.19 -26.69
CA ALA A 137 -10.26 -3.77 -25.95
C ALA A 137 -9.18 -3.24 -26.90
N TYR A 138 -8.52 -2.14 -26.54
CA TYR A 138 -7.48 -1.49 -27.34
C TYR A 138 -7.91 -1.12 -28.76
N ALA A 139 -9.22 -1.03 -29.05
CA ALA A 139 -9.74 -0.88 -30.40
C ALA A 139 -9.09 0.27 -31.20
N PHE A 140 -8.72 1.38 -30.56
CA PHE A 140 -8.04 2.53 -31.15
C PHE A 140 -6.76 2.91 -30.39
N ALA A 141 -6.23 2.00 -29.55
CA ALA A 141 -5.08 2.31 -28.72
C ALA A 141 -3.85 2.69 -29.56
N GLY A 142 -3.15 3.76 -29.19
CA GLY A 142 -1.98 4.26 -29.90
C GLY A 142 -2.28 4.96 -31.23
N CYS A 143 -3.53 5.32 -31.54
CA CYS A 143 -3.80 6.24 -32.67
C CYS A 143 -3.40 7.68 -32.28
N GLU A 144 -2.11 8.00 -32.31
CA GLU A 144 -1.56 9.23 -31.73
C GLU A 144 -2.11 10.53 -32.34
N ASN A 145 -2.66 10.51 -33.56
CA ASN A 145 -3.27 11.69 -34.20
C ASN A 145 -4.82 11.68 -34.19
N LEU A 146 -5.45 10.61 -33.68
CA LEU A 146 -6.91 10.50 -33.66
C LEU A 146 -7.43 11.51 -32.65
N SER A 147 -8.02 12.61 -33.14
CA SER A 147 -8.42 13.77 -32.33
C SER A 147 -9.94 13.99 -32.30
N GLU A 148 -10.69 13.36 -33.20
CA GLU A 148 -12.15 13.46 -33.26
C GLU A 148 -12.81 12.08 -33.39
N ILE A 149 -13.78 11.77 -32.54
CA ILE A 149 -14.57 10.54 -32.63
C ILE A 149 -16.05 10.90 -32.55
N ILE A 150 -16.81 10.54 -33.59
CA ILE A 150 -18.27 10.59 -33.57
C ILE A 150 -18.74 9.19 -33.19
N PHE A 151 -19.22 9.04 -31.95
CA PHE A 151 -19.65 7.77 -31.39
C PHE A 151 -21.01 7.31 -31.94
N SER A 152 -21.35 6.05 -31.69
CA SER A 152 -22.68 5.49 -31.90
C SER A 152 -23.54 5.69 -30.66
N LYS A 153 -24.81 6.07 -30.83
CA LYS A 153 -25.69 6.37 -29.69
C LYS A 153 -26.16 5.13 -28.94
N ASN A 154 -25.84 3.95 -29.48
CA ASN A 154 -26.27 2.65 -28.98
C ASN A 154 -25.11 1.82 -28.43
N ILE A 155 -23.98 2.44 -28.05
CA ILE A 155 -22.82 1.71 -27.50
C ILE A 155 -23.18 1.09 -26.15
N GLU A 156 -23.06 -0.23 -26.09
CA GLU A 156 -23.33 -1.02 -24.89
C GLU A 156 -22.08 -1.48 -24.15
N VAL A 157 -21.00 -1.72 -24.88
CA VAL A 157 -19.73 -2.22 -24.34
C VAL A 157 -18.59 -1.33 -24.85
N LEU A 158 -17.78 -0.86 -23.91
CA LEU A 158 -16.55 -0.13 -24.18
C LEU A 158 -15.38 -0.87 -23.55
N GLY A 159 -14.55 -1.48 -24.38
CA GLY A 159 -13.49 -2.39 -23.98
C GLY A 159 -12.30 -1.70 -23.34
N THR A 160 -11.53 -2.49 -22.59
CA THR A 160 -10.33 -2.07 -21.86
C THR A 160 -9.40 -1.23 -22.73
N ASN A 161 -8.99 -0.06 -22.24
CA ASN A 161 -8.04 0.83 -22.91
C ASN A 161 -8.37 1.14 -24.39
N ALA A 162 -9.65 1.14 -24.79
CA ALA A 162 -10.06 1.26 -26.19
C ALA A 162 -9.49 2.50 -26.91
N PHE A 163 -9.18 3.59 -26.19
CA PHE A 163 -8.64 4.84 -26.76
C PHE A 163 -7.32 5.29 -26.11
N GLU A 164 -6.62 4.40 -25.42
CA GLU A 164 -5.35 4.71 -24.76
C GLU A 164 -4.35 5.32 -25.75
N ASN A 165 -3.60 6.35 -25.34
CA ASN A 165 -2.58 7.01 -26.16
C ASN A 165 -3.10 7.59 -27.51
N THR A 166 -4.36 8.05 -27.56
CA THR A 166 -4.88 8.80 -28.72
C THR A 166 -4.87 10.31 -28.47
N HIS A 167 -4.75 11.14 -29.51
CA HIS A 167 -4.86 12.61 -29.35
C HIS A 167 -6.21 13.02 -28.74
N PHE A 168 -7.27 12.30 -29.09
CA PHE A 168 -8.64 12.47 -28.61
C PHE A 168 -8.65 12.24 -27.11
N TYR A 169 -8.15 11.08 -26.66
CA TYR A 169 -8.08 10.71 -25.24
C TYR A 169 -7.13 11.59 -24.42
N ASN A 170 -5.94 11.90 -24.95
CA ASN A 170 -4.91 12.67 -24.26
C ASN A 170 -5.21 14.19 -24.22
N ASN A 171 -5.85 14.75 -25.26
CA ASN A 171 -6.17 16.18 -25.36
C ASN A 171 -7.60 16.54 -24.98
N LEU A 172 -8.35 15.64 -24.32
CA LEU A 172 -9.49 16.06 -23.50
C LEU A 172 -9.09 17.13 -22.45
N SER A 173 -7.78 17.33 -22.24
CA SER A 173 -7.18 18.39 -21.42
C SER A 173 -6.83 19.71 -22.15
N GLN A 174 -6.79 19.80 -23.48
CA GLN A 174 -6.26 21.00 -24.18
C GLN A 174 -6.99 21.34 -25.49
N ASP A 175 -7.72 22.47 -25.45
CA ASP A 175 -8.12 23.37 -26.53
C ASP A 175 -8.44 22.78 -27.93
N LYS A 176 -9.76 22.72 -28.22
CA LYS A 176 -10.48 22.59 -29.50
C LYS A 176 -11.10 21.21 -29.78
N VAL A 177 -12.36 21.05 -29.40
CA VAL A 177 -13.27 20.06 -29.99
C VAL A 177 -14.51 20.81 -30.52
N SER A 178 -14.66 20.89 -31.84
CA SER A 178 -15.81 21.53 -32.49
C SER A 178 -16.92 20.52 -32.79
N ALA A 179 -18.14 20.83 -32.35
CA ALA A 179 -19.35 20.01 -32.37
C ALA A 179 -19.83 19.50 -33.74
N ILE A 180 -20.53 18.35 -33.78
CA ILE A 180 -21.61 17.98 -34.74
C ILE A 180 -22.43 16.73 -34.28
N HIS A 181 -23.74 16.94 -34.08
CA HIS A 181 -24.91 16.03 -34.21
C HIS A 181 -24.88 14.58 -33.65
N GLY A 182 -25.40 14.40 -32.43
CA GLY A 182 -26.21 13.22 -32.08
C GLY A 182 -25.79 12.41 -30.85
N ILE A 183 -24.60 12.66 -30.33
CA ILE A 183 -24.11 12.28 -28.99
C ILE A 183 -23.24 13.47 -28.56
N LEU A 184 -23.65 14.19 -27.53
CA LEU A 184 -23.15 15.54 -27.25
C LEU A 184 -21.89 15.51 -26.36
N PHE A 185 -20.70 15.56 -26.98
CA PHE A 185 -19.52 16.16 -26.34
C PHE A 185 -19.68 17.70 -26.39
N PHE A 186 -20.06 18.36 -25.29
CA PHE A 186 -20.07 19.83 -25.25
C PHE A 186 -18.63 20.35 -25.10
N VAL A 187 -18.12 21.12 -26.06
CA VAL A 187 -17.27 22.29 -25.75
C VAL A 187 -17.83 23.42 -26.60
N GLY A 188 -18.77 24.18 -26.05
CA GLY A 188 -19.44 25.26 -26.76
C GLY A 188 -18.70 26.58 -26.62
N GLU A 189 -18.26 27.19 -27.74
CA GLU A 189 -18.12 28.64 -27.78
C GLU A 189 -19.52 29.26 -27.80
N ASN A 190 -20.06 29.63 -26.63
CA ASN A 190 -20.93 30.79 -26.37
C ASN A 190 -21.59 30.76 -24.96
N ILE A 191 -20.91 30.20 -23.96
CA ILE A 191 -21.08 30.62 -22.57
C ILE A 191 -19.66 30.80 -22.04
N ILE A 192 -19.36 32.04 -21.65
CA ILE A 192 -18.15 32.54 -20.97
C ILE A 192 -17.28 31.41 -20.36
N SER A 193 -16.24 30.98 -21.09
CA SER A 193 -14.96 30.39 -20.61
C SER A 193 -14.89 29.05 -19.83
N GLU A 194 -15.71 28.01 -20.05
CA GLU A 194 -15.56 26.74 -19.29
C GLU A 194 -15.64 25.45 -20.16
N LYS A 195 -14.79 24.45 -19.86
CA LYS A 195 -14.47 23.23 -20.66
C LYS A 195 -15.07 21.97 -20.00
N THR A 196 -16.20 21.39 -20.44
CA THR A 196 -16.88 20.27 -19.71
C THR A 196 -17.27 19.13 -20.66
N VAL A 197 -16.84 17.88 -20.43
CA VAL A 197 -17.15 16.69 -21.27
C VAL A 197 -18.43 15.98 -20.80
N ILE A 198 -19.59 16.23 -21.40
CA ILE A 198 -20.83 15.55 -21.02
C ILE A 198 -21.04 14.28 -21.89
N LEU A 199 -21.51 13.18 -21.29
CA LEU A 199 -22.01 11.96 -21.94
C LEU A 199 -23.51 11.84 -21.57
N SER A 200 -24.35 12.68 -22.18
CA SER A 200 -25.81 12.72 -21.93
C SER A 200 -26.58 12.89 -23.24
N ASP A 201 -27.81 12.39 -23.28
CA ASP A 201 -28.79 12.50 -24.35
C ASP A 201 -29.75 13.70 -24.20
N HIS A 202 -29.63 14.50 -23.13
CA HIS A 202 -30.52 15.65 -22.88
C HIS A 202 -29.78 17.00 -22.71
N GLU A 203 -30.32 18.07 -23.31
CA GLU A 203 -29.93 19.48 -23.11
C GLU A 203 -30.27 20.03 -21.69
N SER A 204 -30.55 19.18 -20.70
CA SER A 204 -31.25 19.57 -19.48
C SER A 204 -30.33 19.80 -18.28
N VAL A 205 -30.04 21.08 -18.04
CA VAL A 205 -29.74 21.72 -16.72
C VAL A 205 -28.56 21.16 -15.91
N ILE A 206 -27.36 21.66 -16.21
CA ILE A 206 -26.24 21.72 -15.26
C ILE A 206 -26.70 22.54 -14.04
N PRO A 207 -26.60 22.04 -12.79
CA PRO A 207 -26.96 22.84 -11.62
C PRO A 207 -26.04 24.07 -11.51
N ALA A 208 -26.62 25.25 -11.23
CA ALA A 208 -25.89 26.52 -11.22
C ALA A 208 -24.74 26.61 -10.18
N SER A 209 -24.60 25.63 -9.29
CA SER A 209 -23.48 25.50 -8.34
C SER A 209 -22.18 25.01 -8.98
N TYR A 210 -22.21 24.54 -10.23
CA TYR A 210 -21.05 23.96 -10.94
C TYR A 210 -20.44 24.90 -12.00
N THR A 211 -20.93 26.14 -12.12
CA THR A 211 -20.54 27.10 -13.18
C THR A 211 -19.48 28.12 -12.73
N SER A 212 -18.54 27.72 -11.87
CA SER A 212 -17.56 28.68 -11.32
C SER A 212 -16.10 28.22 -11.33
N SER A 213 -15.73 27.19 -12.09
CA SER A 213 -14.33 26.76 -12.17
C SER A 213 -14.05 25.92 -13.42
N ALA A 214 -12.89 26.19 -14.03
CA ALA A 214 -12.46 25.73 -15.34
C ALA A 214 -12.08 24.24 -15.39
N TYR A 215 -13.06 23.33 -15.29
CA TYR A 215 -12.82 21.89 -15.13
C TYR A 215 -13.36 21.02 -16.26
N ASN A 216 -12.53 20.11 -16.81
CA ASN A 216 -13.00 19.03 -17.67
C ASN A 216 -13.76 17.98 -16.84
N ILE A 217 -15.06 18.18 -16.74
CA ILE A 217 -16.04 17.35 -16.01
C ILE A 217 -16.56 16.26 -16.95
N VAL A 218 -16.54 14.98 -16.57
CA VAL A 218 -17.27 13.88 -17.23
C VAL A 218 -18.62 13.67 -16.55
N TYR A 219 -19.72 13.98 -17.23
CA TYR A 219 -21.07 13.82 -16.69
C TYR A 219 -21.82 12.71 -17.43
N MET A 220 -22.25 11.65 -16.74
CA MET A 220 -23.06 10.58 -17.32
C MET A 220 -24.46 10.62 -16.70
N ASP A 221 -25.38 11.34 -17.34
CA ASP A 221 -26.69 11.65 -16.76
C ASP A 221 -27.59 10.41 -16.60
N ASP A 222 -28.55 10.53 -15.68
CA ASP A 222 -29.57 9.54 -15.35
C ASP A 222 -30.58 9.40 -16.50
N TRP A 223 -30.60 8.22 -17.15
CA TRP A 223 -31.58 7.84 -18.17
C TRP A 223 -32.96 7.56 -17.54
N VAL A 224 -33.64 8.59 -17.04
CA VAL A 224 -34.96 8.43 -16.41
C VAL A 224 -36.08 8.94 -17.32
N GLU A 225 -36.48 8.05 -18.24
CA GLU A 225 -37.89 7.76 -18.55
C GLU A 225 -38.04 6.45 -19.36
N SER A 226 -36.97 5.96 -20.02
CA SER A 226 -36.96 4.71 -20.79
C SER A 226 -36.30 3.50 -20.10
N GLY A 227 -35.49 3.72 -19.06
CA GLY A 227 -35.10 2.66 -18.11
C GLY A 227 -33.92 1.77 -18.47
N ASP A 228 -33.05 2.12 -19.43
CA ASP A 228 -31.74 1.48 -19.63
C ASP A 228 -30.76 2.47 -20.28
N SER A 229 -29.62 2.75 -19.63
CA SER A 229 -28.47 3.36 -20.31
C SER A 229 -27.97 2.38 -21.38
N PRO A 230 -27.52 2.86 -22.56
CA PRO A 230 -26.92 1.98 -23.54
C PRO A 230 -25.65 1.33 -22.97
N ILE A 231 -24.77 2.08 -22.28
CA ILE A 231 -23.51 1.55 -21.72
C ILE A 231 -23.80 0.69 -20.49
N LYS A 232 -23.62 -0.62 -20.64
CA LYS A 232 -23.91 -1.64 -19.62
C LYS A 232 -22.66 -2.14 -18.90
N VAL A 233 -21.50 -2.03 -19.53
CA VAL A 233 -20.21 -2.56 -19.03
C VAL A 233 -19.08 -1.59 -19.38
N TRP A 234 -18.28 -1.22 -18.36
CA TRP A 234 -17.03 -0.51 -18.54
C TRP A 234 -15.88 -1.52 -18.52
N GLY A 235 -15.00 -1.43 -19.51
CA GLY A 235 -13.74 -2.16 -19.51
C GLY A 235 -12.75 -1.53 -18.54
N ASP A 236 -11.80 -2.34 -18.10
CA ASP A 236 -10.70 -1.90 -17.23
C ASP A 236 -9.92 -0.73 -17.85
N GLY A 237 -9.41 0.17 -17.02
CA GLY A 237 -8.55 1.27 -17.47
C GLY A 237 -9.23 2.32 -18.34
N LEU A 238 -10.56 2.38 -18.36
CA LEU A 238 -11.33 3.23 -19.28
C LEU A 238 -10.89 4.70 -19.33
N PHE A 239 -10.55 5.28 -18.18
CA PHE A 239 -10.03 6.64 -18.02
C PHE A 239 -8.59 6.66 -17.50
N ALA A 240 -7.88 5.53 -17.53
CA ALA A 240 -6.50 5.46 -17.05
C ALA A 240 -5.60 6.46 -17.78
N ASN A 241 -4.78 7.18 -17.01
CA ASN A 241 -3.85 8.24 -17.44
C ASN A 241 -4.53 9.44 -18.09
N MET A 242 -5.84 9.64 -17.85
CA MET A 242 -6.55 10.83 -18.33
C MET A 242 -6.23 12.04 -17.44
N GLU A 243 -5.04 12.63 -17.64
CA GLU A 243 -4.59 13.80 -16.87
C GLU A 243 -5.53 15.01 -17.01
N GLY A 244 -6.35 15.06 -18.05
CA GLY A 244 -7.33 16.13 -18.23
C GLY A 244 -8.56 16.03 -17.33
N LEU A 245 -8.88 14.86 -16.81
CA LEU A 245 -10.12 14.60 -16.09
C LEU A 245 -10.09 15.27 -14.73
N VAL A 246 -11.09 16.11 -14.42
CA VAL A 246 -11.18 16.80 -13.12
C VAL A 246 -12.35 16.34 -12.27
N TYR A 247 -13.44 15.90 -12.88
CA TYR A 247 -14.57 15.36 -12.14
C TYR A 247 -15.24 14.26 -12.95
N CYS A 248 -15.78 13.24 -12.28
CA CYS A 248 -16.60 12.22 -12.93
C CYS A 248 -17.89 11.95 -12.14
N GLU A 249 -19.03 11.95 -12.82
CA GLU A 249 -20.28 11.39 -12.29
C GLU A 249 -20.47 9.98 -12.84
N LEU A 250 -20.45 8.98 -11.96
CA LEU A 250 -20.70 7.60 -12.35
C LEU A 250 -22.20 7.38 -12.55
N PRO A 251 -22.62 6.64 -13.60
CA PRO A 251 -24.02 6.49 -13.94
C PRO A 251 -24.76 5.54 -12.99
N ASN A 252 -25.96 5.90 -12.54
CA ASN A 252 -26.77 5.12 -11.61
C ASN A 252 -27.57 4.00 -12.31
N ILE A 253 -26.86 2.99 -12.80
CA ILE A 253 -27.46 1.89 -13.57
C ILE A 253 -27.34 0.58 -12.78
N LYS A 254 -28.43 -0.19 -12.68
CA LYS A 254 -28.47 -1.46 -11.92
C LYS A 254 -27.44 -2.50 -12.35
N THR A 255 -27.00 -2.49 -13.60
CA THR A 255 -25.97 -3.40 -14.11
C THR A 255 -24.55 -2.92 -13.79
N PHE A 256 -24.39 -1.63 -13.50
CA PHE A 256 -23.14 -1.01 -13.13
C PHE A 256 -22.99 -1.03 -11.62
N VAL A 257 -22.42 -2.14 -11.13
CA VAL A 257 -22.27 -2.43 -9.70
C VAL A 257 -20.83 -2.30 -9.22
N THR A 258 -19.86 -2.22 -10.12
CA THR A 258 -18.43 -2.17 -9.78
C THR A 258 -17.76 -1.05 -10.55
N VAL A 259 -16.88 -0.30 -9.91
CA VAL A 259 -15.87 0.51 -10.61
C VAL A 259 -14.73 -0.42 -11.03
N PRO A 260 -14.54 -0.70 -12.33
CA PRO A 260 -13.58 -1.71 -12.79
C PRO A 260 -12.12 -1.40 -12.49
N VAL A 261 -11.27 -2.39 -12.75
CA VAL A 261 -9.82 -2.32 -12.53
C VAL A 261 -9.23 -1.14 -13.30
N ASP A 262 -8.28 -0.43 -12.69
CA ASP A 262 -7.53 0.68 -13.29
C ASP A 262 -8.39 1.86 -13.83
N THR A 263 -9.72 1.89 -13.62
CA THR A 263 -10.64 2.79 -14.36
C THR A 263 -10.19 4.24 -14.41
N PHE A 264 -9.77 4.84 -13.28
CA PHE A 264 -9.29 6.21 -13.19
C PHE A 264 -7.81 6.29 -12.82
N ARG A 265 -7.04 5.21 -12.99
CA ARG A 265 -5.63 5.17 -12.61
C ARG A 265 -4.85 6.35 -13.20
N ASN A 266 -4.00 7.02 -12.42
CA ASN A 266 -3.21 8.18 -12.82
C ASN A 266 -4.02 9.34 -13.43
N CYS A 267 -5.31 9.49 -13.07
CA CYS A 267 -6.05 10.74 -13.32
C CYS A 267 -5.60 11.81 -12.32
N ILE A 268 -4.39 12.33 -12.50
CA ILE A 268 -3.70 13.19 -11.51
C ILE A 268 -4.44 14.48 -11.16
N ASN A 269 -5.34 14.96 -12.03
CA ASN A 269 -6.14 16.17 -11.81
C ASN A 269 -7.60 15.87 -11.42
N LEU A 270 -7.98 14.61 -11.21
CA LEU A 270 -9.34 14.24 -10.80
C LEU A 270 -9.56 14.70 -9.35
N GLU A 271 -10.38 15.72 -9.15
CA GLU A 271 -10.67 16.34 -7.85
C GLU A 271 -11.85 15.70 -7.11
N GLY A 272 -12.78 15.08 -7.84
CA GLY A 272 -13.99 14.51 -7.24
C GLY A 272 -14.66 13.44 -8.10
N ILE A 273 -15.34 12.54 -7.43
CA ILE A 273 -16.21 11.53 -8.05
C ILE A 273 -17.51 11.41 -7.27
N SER A 274 -18.62 11.32 -8.00
CA SER A 274 -19.93 11.01 -7.43
C SER A 274 -20.24 9.53 -7.64
N PHE A 275 -20.38 8.78 -6.53
CA PHE A 275 -20.77 7.38 -6.56
C PHE A 275 -22.29 7.25 -6.52
N PRO A 276 -22.93 6.55 -7.48
CA PRO A 276 -24.33 6.18 -7.37
C PRO A 276 -24.51 5.04 -6.38
N ASP A 277 -25.71 4.92 -5.82
CA ASP A 277 -26.09 3.84 -4.90
C ASP A 277 -26.04 2.45 -5.53
N SER A 278 -25.94 2.34 -6.87
CA SER A 278 -25.77 1.07 -7.56
C SER A 278 -24.38 0.45 -7.37
N ILE A 279 -23.35 1.24 -7.04
CA ILE A 279 -21.98 0.76 -6.86
C ILE A 279 -21.82 0.05 -5.52
N ILE A 280 -21.48 -1.23 -5.58
CA ILE A 280 -21.20 -2.10 -4.44
C ILE A 280 -19.71 -2.41 -4.28
N GLU A 281 -18.88 -2.15 -5.29
CA GLU A 281 -17.46 -2.52 -5.28
C GLU A 281 -16.59 -1.52 -6.02
N VAL A 282 -15.40 -1.26 -5.47
CA VAL A 282 -14.32 -0.54 -6.15
C VAL A 282 -13.18 -1.53 -6.34
N ASP A 283 -12.85 -1.82 -7.60
CA ASP A 283 -11.89 -2.87 -7.95
C ASP A 283 -10.43 -2.37 -7.92
N ASP A 284 -9.51 -3.27 -8.27
CA ASP A 284 -8.07 -3.06 -8.15
C ASP A 284 -7.58 -1.78 -8.87
N ASN A 285 -6.76 -0.97 -8.20
CA ASN A 285 -6.14 0.24 -8.76
C ASN A 285 -7.12 1.29 -9.35
N ALA A 286 -8.43 1.19 -9.08
CA ALA A 286 -9.45 2.02 -9.72
C ALA A 286 -9.17 3.53 -9.65
N PHE A 287 -8.56 4.01 -8.56
CA PHE A 287 -8.14 5.40 -8.34
C PHE A 287 -6.65 5.51 -7.94
N ASP A 288 -5.82 4.52 -8.29
CA ASP A 288 -4.37 4.57 -8.02
C ASP A 288 -3.76 5.82 -8.68
N GLY A 289 -3.03 6.65 -7.94
CA GLY A 289 -2.37 7.84 -8.48
C GLY A 289 -3.30 9.03 -8.77
N CYS A 290 -4.58 8.99 -8.37
CA CYS A 290 -5.49 10.14 -8.44
C CYS A 290 -5.15 11.19 -7.36
N SER A 291 -4.00 11.86 -7.50
CA SER A 291 -3.39 12.69 -6.45
C SER A 291 -4.16 13.97 -6.10
N ALA A 292 -5.05 14.46 -6.97
CA ALA A 292 -5.94 15.58 -6.70
C ALA A 292 -7.30 15.19 -6.06
N LEU A 293 -7.59 13.89 -5.93
CA LEU A 293 -8.91 13.39 -5.50
C LEU A 293 -9.11 13.59 -4.00
N GLU A 294 -9.45 14.80 -3.57
CA GLU A 294 -9.57 15.13 -2.14
C GLU A 294 -10.92 14.71 -1.56
N ASN A 295 -12.00 14.98 -2.28
CA ASN A 295 -13.36 14.81 -1.80
C ASN A 295 -14.01 13.59 -2.43
N ILE A 296 -13.99 12.48 -1.68
CA ILE A 296 -14.65 11.25 -2.07
C ILE A 296 -15.71 10.86 -1.03
N GLU A 297 -16.98 10.87 -1.44
CA GLU A 297 -18.05 10.25 -0.68
C GLU A 297 -18.18 8.79 -1.14
N ILE A 298 -17.48 7.89 -0.45
CA ILE A 298 -17.62 6.44 -0.69
C ILE A 298 -19.08 6.08 -0.37
N SER A 299 -19.82 5.64 -1.39
CA SER A 299 -21.25 5.30 -1.25
C SER A 299 -21.50 4.33 -0.10
N SER A 300 -22.62 4.57 0.60
CA SER A 300 -23.09 3.73 1.71
C SER A 300 -23.43 2.29 1.31
N GLN A 301 -23.40 1.95 0.02
CA GLN A 301 -23.68 0.60 -0.48
C GLN A 301 -22.42 -0.21 -0.79
N ILE A 302 -21.23 0.42 -0.74
CA ILE A 302 -19.96 -0.26 -1.05
C ILE A 302 -19.66 -1.33 0.00
N LYS A 303 -19.34 -2.53 -0.50
CA LYS A 303 -19.04 -3.76 0.25
C LYS A 303 -17.57 -4.15 0.16
N LYS A 304 -16.90 -3.84 -0.95
CA LYS A 304 -15.49 -4.21 -1.17
C LYS A 304 -14.70 -3.07 -1.79
N ILE A 305 -13.48 -2.87 -1.27
CA ILE A 305 -12.44 -2.02 -1.84
C ILE A 305 -11.24 -2.93 -2.16
N GLY A 306 -10.88 -3.00 -3.45
CA GLY A 306 -9.83 -3.87 -4.00
C GLY A 306 -8.40 -3.40 -3.70
N PRO A 307 -7.39 -4.26 -3.98
CA PRO A 307 -5.98 -3.92 -3.88
C PRO A 307 -5.64 -2.60 -4.58
N TYR A 308 -4.86 -1.74 -3.90
CA TYR A 308 -4.40 -0.46 -4.45
C TYR A 308 -5.51 0.50 -4.94
N ALA A 309 -6.79 0.24 -4.64
CA ALA A 309 -7.92 0.98 -5.20
C ALA A 309 -7.82 2.51 -5.04
N PHE A 310 -7.25 2.99 -3.93
CA PHE A 310 -6.99 4.40 -3.65
C PHE A 310 -5.50 4.65 -3.32
N ALA A 311 -4.60 3.81 -3.81
CA ALA A 311 -3.16 4.01 -3.60
C ALA A 311 -2.70 5.33 -4.23
N ASN A 312 -1.78 6.05 -3.59
CA ASN A 312 -1.23 7.32 -4.07
C ASN A 312 -2.29 8.39 -4.42
N SER A 313 -3.51 8.27 -3.88
CA SER A 313 -4.61 9.18 -4.14
C SER A 313 -4.59 10.38 -3.19
N GLY A 314 -5.29 11.45 -3.59
CA GLY A 314 -5.42 12.68 -2.81
C GLY A 314 -6.42 12.63 -1.66
N VAL A 315 -7.03 11.46 -1.38
CA VAL A 315 -8.22 11.35 -0.54
C VAL A 315 -8.00 11.87 0.87
N VAL A 316 -8.93 12.71 1.33
CA VAL A 316 -8.87 13.33 2.66
C VAL A 316 -9.90 12.66 3.55
N ASN A 317 -9.42 11.93 4.56
CA ASN A 317 -10.24 11.34 5.63
C ASN A 317 -11.50 10.61 5.12
N PRO A 318 -11.34 9.60 4.24
CA PRO A 318 -12.47 8.93 3.61
C PRO A 318 -13.43 8.36 4.66
N VAL A 319 -14.73 8.58 4.46
CA VAL A 319 -15.78 7.99 5.31
C VAL A 319 -15.98 6.54 4.85
N LEU A 320 -15.51 5.59 5.65
CA LEU A 320 -15.69 4.16 5.39
C LEU A 320 -17.12 3.74 5.79
N PRO A 321 -17.93 3.15 4.88
CA PRO A 321 -19.31 2.79 5.17
C PRO A 321 -19.44 1.54 6.06
N GLU A 322 -20.50 1.47 6.86
CA GLU A 322 -20.81 0.30 7.72
C GLU A 322 -21.31 -0.94 6.94
N THR A 323 -21.48 -0.82 5.63
CA THR A 323 -21.75 -1.96 4.73
C THR A 323 -20.48 -2.65 4.26
N LEU A 324 -19.31 -2.07 4.54
CA LEU A 324 -18.05 -2.54 4.01
C LEU A 324 -17.69 -3.88 4.64
N GLU A 325 -17.58 -4.92 3.81
CA GLU A 325 -17.25 -6.28 4.23
C GLU A 325 -15.75 -6.54 4.13
N LYS A 326 -15.04 -5.83 3.23
CA LYS A 326 -13.62 -6.04 2.99
C LYS A 326 -12.89 -4.79 2.44
N ILE A 327 -11.70 -4.53 2.96
CA ILE A 327 -10.70 -3.66 2.36
C ILE A 327 -9.44 -4.48 2.14
N GLU A 328 -8.94 -4.51 0.92
CA GLU A 328 -7.82 -5.36 0.52
C GLU A 328 -6.46 -4.66 0.73
N GLU A 329 -5.39 -5.36 0.39
CA GLU A 329 -4.00 -4.91 0.59
C GLU A 329 -3.66 -3.62 -0.18
N TYR A 330 -2.84 -2.76 0.42
CA TYR A 330 -2.38 -1.49 -0.18
C TYR A 330 -3.49 -0.51 -0.59
N ALA A 331 -4.76 -0.73 -0.22
CA ALA A 331 -5.89 0.03 -0.77
C ALA A 331 -5.76 1.54 -0.57
N PHE A 332 -5.11 2.03 0.48
CA PHE A 332 -4.83 3.45 0.71
C PHE A 332 -3.31 3.75 0.81
N SER A 333 -2.45 2.86 0.33
CA SER A 333 -0.99 3.04 0.41
C SER A 333 -0.56 4.31 -0.32
N GLY A 334 0.25 5.16 0.31
CA GLY A 334 0.73 6.42 -0.27
C GLY A 334 -0.32 7.54 -0.35
N ALA A 335 -1.52 7.36 0.22
CA ALA A 335 -2.53 8.42 0.31
C ALA A 335 -2.14 9.45 1.38
N ILE A 336 -1.21 10.34 1.03
CA ILE A 336 -0.55 11.27 1.97
C ILE A 336 -1.49 12.28 2.62
N ASN A 337 -2.69 12.50 2.09
CA ASN A 337 -3.65 13.47 2.60
C ASN A 337 -4.61 12.89 3.66
N ILE A 338 -4.57 11.57 3.89
CA ILE A 338 -5.34 10.95 4.99
C ILE A 338 -4.69 11.38 6.30
N THR A 339 -5.45 12.10 7.13
CA THR A 339 -5.02 12.52 8.48
C THR A 339 -5.70 11.72 9.59
N LYS A 340 -6.91 11.22 9.30
CA LYS A 340 -7.79 10.53 10.23
C LYS A 340 -8.55 9.41 9.54
N ILE A 341 -8.65 8.26 10.21
CA ILE A 341 -9.54 7.16 9.85
C ILE A 341 -10.40 6.78 11.05
N ASN A 342 -11.71 6.71 10.83
CA ASN A 342 -12.63 6.04 11.74
C ASN A 342 -12.91 4.65 11.16
N TRP A 343 -12.50 3.60 11.87
CA TRP A 343 -12.66 2.24 11.41
C TRP A 343 -14.11 1.76 11.60
N PRO A 344 -14.78 1.22 10.56
CA PRO A 344 -16.18 0.79 10.65
C PRO A 344 -16.34 -0.51 11.44
N ASP A 345 -17.50 -0.72 12.05
CA ASP A 345 -17.81 -1.89 12.90
C ASP A 345 -17.97 -3.18 12.10
N SER A 346 -18.25 -3.04 10.81
CA SER A 346 -18.44 -4.15 9.87
C SER A 346 -17.16 -4.90 9.52
N LEU A 347 -15.97 -4.29 9.72
CA LEU A 347 -14.68 -4.87 9.34
C LEU A 347 -13.99 -5.60 10.49
N ASN A 348 -13.51 -6.81 10.23
CA ASN A 348 -12.88 -7.68 11.22
C ASN A 348 -11.35 -7.84 11.07
N ALA A 349 -10.74 -7.22 10.05
CA ALA A 349 -9.32 -7.38 9.75
C ALA A 349 -8.72 -6.12 9.12
N ILE A 350 -7.48 -5.81 9.49
CA ILE A 350 -6.65 -4.77 8.89
C ILE A 350 -5.67 -5.43 7.91
N SER A 351 -5.80 -5.10 6.63
CA SER A 351 -5.05 -5.72 5.53
C SER A 351 -3.59 -5.27 5.45
N GLU A 352 -2.79 -6.01 4.67
CA GLU A 352 -1.34 -5.76 4.52
C GLU A 352 -1.10 -4.40 3.87
N SER A 353 -0.16 -3.64 4.41
CA SER A 353 0.24 -2.32 3.89
C SER A 353 -0.92 -1.36 3.63
N LEU A 354 -2.07 -1.53 4.31
CA LEU A 354 -3.31 -0.81 4.02
C LEU A 354 -3.12 0.72 4.00
N PHE A 355 -2.38 1.25 4.98
CA PHE A 355 -2.02 2.66 5.10
C PHE A 355 -0.49 2.88 5.05
N GLU A 356 0.24 2.00 4.36
CA GLU A 356 1.70 2.19 4.18
C GLU A 356 1.96 3.56 3.51
N ASN A 357 2.94 4.32 4.00
CA ASN A 357 3.27 5.66 3.50
C ASN A 357 2.12 6.68 3.54
N CYS A 358 1.10 6.48 4.39
CA CYS A 358 0.14 7.53 4.74
C CYS A 358 0.80 8.53 5.70
N LEU A 359 1.71 9.36 5.17
CA LEU A 359 2.66 10.17 5.95
C LEU A 359 2.01 11.15 6.94
N ASN A 360 0.74 11.53 6.74
CA ASN A 360 0.01 12.45 7.62
C ASN A 360 -1.06 11.77 8.48
N LEU A 361 -1.23 10.44 8.40
CA LEU A 361 -2.22 9.71 9.20
C LEU A 361 -1.81 9.76 10.67
N SER A 362 -2.53 10.57 11.45
CA SER A 362 -2.20 10.87 12.85
C SER A 362 -3.27 10.44 13.85
N GLU A 363 -4.48 10.14 13.37
CA GLU A 363 -5.61 9.67 14.18
C GLU A 363 -6.22 8.41 13.56
N PHE A 364 -6.23 7.30 14.31
CA PHE A 364 -6.87 6.05 13.91
C PHE A 364 -7.79 5.57 15.03
N ASN A 365 -9.09 5.58 14.79
CA ASN A 365 -10.10 5.36 15.81
C ASN A 365 -10.87 4.07 15.62
N PHE A 366 -11.06 3.34 16.71
CA PHE A 366 -12.00 2.23 16.82
C PHE A 366 -13.22 2.65 17.64
N SER A 367 -14.41 2.19 17.25
CA SER A 367 -15.54 2.10 18.17
C SER A 367 -15.28 0.98 19.20
N ASP A 368 -16.07 0.95 20.28
CA ASP A 368 -16.01 -0.14 21.27
C ASP A 368 -16.37 -1.51 20.66
N GLN A 369 -17.16 -1.54 19.59
CA GLN A 369 -17.54 -2.76 18.89
C GLN A 369 -16.40 -3.22 17.99
N ALA A 370 -15.90 -2.36 17.10
CA ALA A 370 -14.74 -2.65 16.24
C ALA A 370 -13.53 -3.14 17.06
N TYR A 371 -13.25 -2.48 18.18
CA TYR A 371 -12.17 -2.86 19.09
C TYR A 371 -12.29 -4.30 19.63
N LYS A 372 -13.51 -4.85 19.73
CA LYS A 372 -13.80 -6.21 20.22
C LYS A 372 -14.04 -7.23 19.10
N THR A 373 -14.17 -6.81 17.85
CA THR A 373 -14.47 -7.71 16.72
C THR A 373 -13.28 -7.95 15.80
N ILE A 374 -12.30 -7.05 15.77
CA ILE A 374 -11.10 -7.22 14.95
C ILE A 374 -10.27 -8.39 15.48
N THR A 375 -9.95 -9.34 14.60
CA THR A 375 -9.20 -10.57 14.92
C THR A 375 -7.87 -10.68 14.19
N LEU A 376 -7.61 -9.81 13.20
CA LEU A 376 -6.41 -9.89 12.39
C LEU A 376 -5.85 -8.51 12.04
N MET A 377 -4.53 -8.35 12.21
CA MET A 377 -3.75 -7.27 11.61
C MET A 377 -2.61 -7.88 10.79
N LYS A 378 -2.41 -7.38 9.56
CA LYS A 378 -1.36 -7.86 8.65
C LYS A 378 -0.13 -6.94 8.63
N PRO A 379 1.01 -7.42 8.08
CA PRO A 379 2.28 -6.68 8.08
C PRO A 379 2.16 -5.28 7.48
N LYS A 380 3.01 -4.36 7.95
CA LYS A 380 3.18 -3.00 7.41
C LYS A 380 1.92 -2.12 7.31
N ALA A 381 0.80 -2.53 7.92
CA ALA A 381 -0.48 -1.82 7.76
C ALA A 381 -0.42 -0.33 8.11
N PHE A 382 0.49 0.07 9.00
CA PHE A 382 0.73 1.45 9.40
C PHE A 382 2.21 1.87 9.23
N LYS A 383 2.93 1.26 8.29
CA LYS A 383 4.32 1.63 7.99
C LYS A 383 4.39 3.09 7.52
N ASN A 384 5.36 3.85 8.02
CA ASN A 384 5.59 5.26 7.68
C ASN A 384 4.34 6.15 7.90
N THR A 385 3.70 6.06 9.06
CA THR A 385 2.55 6.91 9.43
C THR A 385 2.92 7.97 10.47
N ALA A 386 2.06 8.98 10.65
CA ALA A 386 2.20 10.02 11.68
C ALA A 386 1.45 9.72 12.99
N LEU A 387 1.06 8.46 13.21
CA LEU A 387 0.35 8.05 14.41
C LEU A 387 1.21 8.32 15.63
N LYS A 388 0.63 8.98 16.64
CA LYS A 388 1.31 9.21 17.92
C LYS A 388 1.02 8.12 18.94
N THR A 389 -0.21 7.62 18.92
CA THR A 389 -0.68 6.56 19.79
C THR A 389 -1.48 5.55 19.00
N PHE A 390 -1.40 4.27 19.38
CA PHE A 390 -2.24 3.23 18.79
C PHE A 390 -2.73 2.25 19.86
N ASP A 391 -4.04 2.01 19.91
CA ASP A 391 -4.65 1.02 20.80
C ASP A 391 -4.84 -0.29 20.01
N ILE A 392 -4.20 -1.37 20.44
CA ILE A 392 -4.30 -2.70 19.82
C ILE A 392 -5.67 -3.32 20.16
N PRO A 393 -6.47 -3.78 19.17
CA PRO A 393 -7.76 -4.42 19.42
C PRO A 393 -7.67 -5.67 20.31
N LEU A 394 -8.74 -5.96 21.06
CA LEU A 394 -8.76 -6.94 22.16
C LEU A 394 -8.37 -8.37 21.74
N ASN A 395 -8.78 -8.80 20.54
CA ASN A 395 -8.58 -10.19 20.10
C ASN A 395 -7.32 -10.37 19.24
N ILE A 396 -6.43 -9.37 19.18
CA ILE A 396 -5.14 -9.52 18.50
C ILE A 396 -4.17 -10.28 19.40
N ASP A 397 -3.80 -11.49 18.97
CA ASP A 397 -2.84 -12.35 19.65
C ASP A 397 -1.38 -12.06 19.25
N SER A 398 -1.17 -11.52 18.05
CA SER A 398 0.15 -11.30 17.47
C SER A 398 0.23 -9.97 16.71
N LEU A 399 1.23 -9.14 17.04
CA LEU A 399 1.58 -7.99 16.20
C LEU A 399 2.40 -8.45 14.99
N PRO A 400 2.00 -8.14 13.75
CA PRO A 400 2.66 -8.60 12.52
C PRO A 400 3.98 -7.84 12.25
N GLU A 401 4.83 -8.40 11.38
CA GLU A 401 6.12 -7.80 11.02
C GLU A 401 5.96 -6.37 10.49
N SER A 402 6.85 -5.47 10.92
CA SER A 402 6.93 -4.09 10.41
C SER A 402 5.64 -3.28 10.52
N LEU A 403 4.70 -3.64 11.41
CA LEU A 403 3.37 -3.00 11.51
C LEU A 403 3.45 -1.47 11.52
N PHE A 404 4.40 -0.90 12.27
CA PHE A 404 4.63 0.54 12.41
C PHE A 404 6.01 0.99 11.91
N GLU A 405 6.73 0.17 11.12
CA GLU A 405 8.09 0.50 10.67
C GLU A 405 8.19 1.94 10.13
N GLY A 406 9.19 2.71 10.56
CA GLY A 406 9.41 4.11 10.12
C GLY A 406 8.34 5.12 10.56
N SER A 407 7.40 4.74 11.43
CA SER A 407 6.43 5.65 12.04
C SER A 407 7.08 6.48 13.14
N SER A 408 7.93 7.42 12.72
CA SER A 408 8.82 8.21 13.59
C SER A 408 8.11 9.06 14.64
N GLN A 409 6.80 9.31 14.51
CA GLN A 409 5.99 10.05 15.49
C GLN A 409 5.30 9.15 16.52
N LEU A 410 5.35 7.83 16.37
CA LEU A 410 4.70 6.89 17.28
C LEU A 410 5.42 6.92 18.62
N THR A 411 4.70 7.35 19.66
CA THR A 411 5.21 7.45 21.03
C THR A 411 4.72 6.30 21.89
N THR A 412 3.43 5.97 21.79
CA THR A 412 2.78 5.00 22.67
C THR A 412 1.98 3.96 21.89
N VAL A 413 2.18 2.67 22.19
CA VAL A 413 1.22 1.63 21.80
C VAL A 413 0.62 1.01 23.05
N ARG A 414 -0.71 0.91 23.09
CA ARG A 414 -1.46 0.32 24.21
C ARG A 414 -2.08 -0.99 23.78
N ALA A 415 -1.92 -2.02 24.57
CA ALA A 415 -2.59 -3.29 24.36
C ALA A 415 -3.24 -3.72 25.68
N TYR A 416 -4.54 -3.91 25.64
CA TYR A 416 -5.33 -4.27 26.81
C TYR A 416 -5.57 -5.78 26.76
N GLN A 417 -5.21 -6.49 27.83
CA GLN A 417 -5.54 -7.90 27.98
C GLN A 417 -7.01 -8.03 28.36
N GLY A 418 -7.74 -8.93 27.71
CA GLY A 418 -9.04 -9.33 28.21
C GLY A 418 -8.87 -10.16 29.47
N LYS A 419 -9.82 -9.98 30.39
CA LYS A 419 -9.87 -10.57 31.74
C LYS A 419 -9.32 -12.01 31.77
N ILE A 420 -8.27 -12.25 32.55
CA ILE A 420 -7.76 -13.60 32.82
C ILE A 420 -8.83 -14.35 33.64
N GLU A 421 -9.47 -15.36 33.05
CA GLU A 421 -10.38 -16.24 33.78
C GLU A 421 -9.57 -17.31 34.52
N TYR A 422 -9.76 -17.36 35.85
CA TYR A 422 -9.19 -18.37 36.73
C TYR A 422 -10.24 -19.44 37.05
N ASP A 423 -10.03 -20.69 36.63
CA ASP A 423 -10.84 -21.81 37.08
C ASP A 423 -10.24 -22.50 38.34
N ARG A 424 -10.85 -23.59 38.80
CA ARG A 424 -10.41 -24.33 40.01
C ARG A 424 -9.10 -25.12 39.81
N HIS A 425 -8.50 -25.06 38.63
CA HIS A 425 -7.32 -25.80 38.18
C HIS A 425 -6.16 -24.90 37.67
N GLY A 426 -6.37 -23.61 37.45
CA GLY A 426 -5.34 -22.66 36.98
C GLY A 426 -5.87 -21.75 35.87
N GLU A 427 -5.01 -20.86 35.31
CA GLU A 427 -5.38 -19.93 34.22
C GLU A 427 -5.90 -20.68 32.98
N THR A 428 -7.11 -20.37 32.49
CA THR A 428 -7.73 -21.10 31.36
C THR A 428 -7.64 -20.39 30.01
N SER A 429 -7.48 -19.07 29.96
CA SER A 429 -7.19 -18.32 28.72
C SER A 429 -6.99 -16.84 29.04
N SER A 430 -5.84 -16.27 28.70
CA SER A 430 -5.70 -14.82 28.52
C SER A 430 -6.06 -14.49 27.06
N THR A 431 -6.90 -13.49 26.86
CA THR A 431 -7.03 -12.83 25.55
C THR A 431 -6.11 -11.63 25.57
N GLY A 432 -5.26 -11.47 24.57
CA GLY A 432 -4.26 -10.41 24.52
C GLY A 432 -3.01 -10.80 23.74
N ILE A 433 -2.08 -9.85 23.59
CA ILE A 433 -0.87 -10.05 22.79
C ILE A 433 0.01 -11.11 23.43
N THR A 434 0.17 -12.24 22.73
CA THR A 434 1.11 -13.29 23.07
C THR A 434 2.40 -13.15 22.25
N LYS A 435 2.34 -12.58 21.04
CA LYS A 435 3.48 -12.49 20.13
C LYS A 435 3.67 -11.08 19.58
N ILE A 436 4.93 -10.62 19.53
CA ILE A 436 5.32 -9.41 18.82
C ILE A 436 6.33 -9.86 17.75
N ASN A 437 6.00 -9.70 16.47
CA ASN A 437 6.89 -10.13 15.38
C ASN A 437 8.07 -9.15 15.19
N LYS A 438 9.01 -9.56 14.33
CA LYS A 438 10.20 -8.79 13.98
C LYS A 438 9.86 -7.36 13.54
N ALA A 439 10.70 -6.40 13.90
CA ALA A 439 10.70 -5.03 13.36
C ALA A 439 9.38 -4.24 13.50
N VAL A 440 8.46 -4.66 14.38
CA VAL A 440 7.16 -3.99 14.60
C VAL A 440 7.32 -2.48 14.82
N PHE A 441 8.31 -2.07 15.63
CA PHE A 441 8.63 -0.67 15.94
C PHE A 441 9.97 -0.20 15.37
N ASN A 442 10.50 -0.89 14.35
CA ASN A 442 11.78 -0.49 13.74
C ASN A 442 11.68 0.94 13.19
N GLU A 443 12.70 1.76 13.39
CA GLU A 443 12.74 3.17 12.96
C GLU A 443 11.58 4.04 13.54
N CYS A 444 10.96 3.61 14.64
CA CYS A 444 10.02 4.45 15.41
C CYS A 444 10.82 5.36 16.37
N GLU A 445 11.46 6.39 15.83
CA GLU A 445 12.41 7.25 16.57
C GLU A 445 11.82 8.02 17.75
N SER A 446 10.49 8.16 17.86
CA SER A 446 9.84 8.79 19.03
C SER A 446 9.23 7.77 19.99
N PHE A 447 9.37 6.47 19.72
CA PHE A 447 8.74 5.42 20.51
C PHE A 447 9.34 5.37 21.91
N ASP A 448 8.51 5.62 22.91
CA ASP A 448 8.91 5.69 24.32
C ASP A 448 8.24 4.61 25.18
N SER A 449 7.01 4.18 24.82
CA SER A 449 6.19 3.37 25.71
C SER A 449 5.37 2.31 24.96
N LEU A 450 5.51 1.06 25.39
CA LEU A 450 4.55 -0.01 25.13
C LEU A 450 3.81 -0.29 26.43
N ILE A 451 2.53 0.04 26.48
CA ILE A 451 1.69 -0.13 27.67
C ILE A 451 0.85 -1.40 27.48
N LEU A 452 1.07 -2.38 28.35
CA LEU A 452 0.30 -3.62 28.39
C LEU A 452 -0.54 -3.59 29.67
N VAL A 453 -1.86 -3.45 29.53
CA VAL A 453 -2.80 -3.21 30.65
C VAL A 453 -3.64 -4.46 30.90
N ASP A 454 -3.68 -4.94 32.14
CA ASP A 454 -4.53 -6.09 32.55
C ASP A 454 -5.99 -5.70 32.89
N ASP A 455 -6.45 -4.51 32.48
CA ASP A 455 -7.76 -3.94 32.83
C ASP A 455 -8.47 -3.34 31.60
N GLU A 456 -9.80 -3.23 31.65
CA GLU A 456 -10.61 -2.64 30.56
C GLU A 456 -10.17 -1.20 30.26
N ARG A 457 -10.28 -0.76 29.00
CA ARG A 457 -9.89 0.56 28.45
C ARG A 457 -10.27 1.74 29.39
N HIS A 458 -9.42 2.05 30.35
CA HIS A 458 -9.50 3.23 31.22
C HIS A 458 -8.17 3.96 31.14
N ASP A 459 -8.21 5.29 31.16
CA ASP A 459 -7.09 6.21 30.95
C ASP A 459 -5.83 5.84 31.77
N VAL A 460 -4.96 5.01 31.21
CA VAL A 460 -3.63 4.75 31.76
C VAL A 460 -2.73 5.90 31.33
N THR A 461 -2.33 6.73 32.29
CA THR A 461 -1.31 7.77 32.06
C THR A 461 0.02 7.11 31.70
N PRO A 462 0.72 7.56 30.64
CA PRO A 462 2.03 7.02 30.27
C PRO A 462 3.03 7.36 31.38
N ASN A 463 3.39 6.37 32.20
CA ASN A 463 4.70 6.36 32.82
C ASN A 463 5.62 5.68 31.81
N HIS A 464 6.80 6.28 31.56
CA HIS A 464 7.81 5.88 30.56
C HIS A 464 8.46 4.49 30.83
N GLU A 465 7.73 3.55 31.41
CA GLU A 465 8.15 2.18 31.67
C GLU A 465 7.50 1.25 30.64
N VAL A 466 8.33 0.64 29.79
CA VAL A 466 7.90 -0.53 29.02
C VAL A 466 7.79 -1.70 30.00
N ASN A 467 6.55 -1.99 30.41
CA ASN A 467 6.23 -3.13 31.27
C ASN A 467 5.58 -4.21 30.41
N PHE A 468 6.29 -5.32 30.20
CA PHE A 468 5.68 -6.51 29.59
C PHE A 468 4.83 -7.23 30.65
N PRO A 469 3.66 -7.75 30.28
CA PRO A 469 2.77 -8.45 31.19
C PRO A 469 3.35 -9.82 31.52
N ILE A 470 2.99 -10.31 32.70
CA ILE A 470 3.46 -11.57 33.31
C ILE A 470 3.17 -12.82 32.43
N THR A 471 2.33 -12.67 31.39
CA THR A 471 1.91 -13.74 30.47
C THR A 471 2.64 -13.72 29.12
N CYS A 472 3.42 -12.69 28.78
CA CYS A 472 4.08 -12.56 27.47
C CYS A 472 5.35 -13.43 27.35
N ALA A 473 5.20 -14.75 27.18
CA ALA A 473 6.33 -15.68 27.12
C ALA A 473 7.13 -15.65 25.78
N THR A 474 6.59 -15.02 24.73
CA THR A 474 7.05 -15.19 23.32
C THR A 474 7.56 -13.92 22.63
N VAL A 475 7.73 -12.79 23.33
CA VAL A 475 8.38 -11.57 22.78
C VAL A 475 9.86 -11.82 22.46
N ALA A 476 10.44 -12.85 23.08
CA ALA A 476 11.85 -13.14 23.19
C ALA A 476 12.59 -13.55 21.89
N ASP A 477 11.94 -14.08 20.86
CA ASP A 477 12.65 -14.74 19.74
C ASP A 477 12.73 -13.90 18.45
N ASN A 478 12.43 -12.59 18.50
CA ASN A 478 12.29 -11.77 17.28
C ASN A 478 13.28 -10.60 17.20
N PRO A 479 14.00 -10.46 16.06
CA PRO A 479 14.97 -9.39 15.96
C PRO A 479 14.40 -7.98 15.91
N LEU A 480 15.09 -7.02 16.55
CA LEU A 480 14.83 -5.57 16.39
C LEU A 480 13.42 -5.09 16.75
N ILE A 481 12.75 -5.71 17.74
CA ILE A 481 11.42 -5.24 18.15
C ILE A 481 11.46 -3.78 18.62
N PHE A 482 12.47 -3.42 19.42
CA PHE A 482 12.63 -2.09 20.01
C PHE A 482 13.95 -1.43 19.60
N GLY A 483 14.57 -1.86 18.50
CA GLY A 483 15.85 -1.30 18.09
C GLY A 483 15.71 0.14 17.57
N GLY A 484 16.59 1.05 18.01
CA GLY A 484 16.59 2.45 17.58
C GLY A 484 15.47 3.33 18.15
N THR A 485 14.84 2.89 19.24
CA THR A 485 13.77 3.62 19.96
C THR A 485 14.35 4.55 21.03
N LYS A 486 13.50 5.40 21.65
CA LYS A 486 13.86 6.32 22.75
C LYS A 486 13.48 5.81 24.14
N ILE A 487 13.33 4.50 24.28
CA ILE A 487 13.04 3.88 25.57
C ILE A 487 14.20 4.17 26.53
N LYS A 488 13.88 4.76 27.68
CA LYS A 488 14.87 5.07 28.75
C LYS A 488 15.00 3.96 29.78
N LYS A 489 13.92 3.22 30.03
CA LYS A 489 13.88 2.13 30.99
C LYS A 489 13.04 0.99 30.46
N VAL A 490 13.54 -0.24 30.62
CA VAL A 490 12.79 -1.46 30.29
C VAL A 490 12.81 -2.46 31.44
N THR A 491 11.66 -3.06 31.74
CA THR A 491 11.52 -4.18 32.68
C THR A 491 11.18 -5.44 31.91
N ILE A 492 12.13 -6.38 31.84
CA ILE A 492 12.05 -7.65 31.12
C ILE A 492 11.51 -8.72 32.08
N PRO A 493 10.34 -9.30 31.82
CA PRO A 493 9.67 -10.17 32.78
C PRO A 493 10.29 -11.57 32.82
N TYR A 494 10.15 -12.23 33.97
CA TYR A 494 10.78 -13.52 34.27
C TYR A 494 10.28 -14.70 33.43
N ASN A 495 9.17 -14.54 32.71
CA ASN A 495 8.48 -15.57 31.93
C ASN A 495 8.95 -15.65 30.46
N LEU A 496 9.83 -14.74 30.02
CA LEU A 496 10.45 -14.81 28.70
C LEU A 496 11.49 -15.95 28.62
N SER A 497 11.60 -16.59 27.45
CA SER A 497 12.64 -17.59 27.19
C SER A 497 14.04 -16.98 27.08
N SER A 498 14.14 -15.84 26.39
CA SER A 498 15.39 -15.14 26.05
C SER A 498 15.17 -13.63 25.89
N ILE A 499 16.26 -12.87 25.78
CA ILE A 499 16.25 -11.52 25.20
C ILE A 499 16.71 -11.66 23.75
N GLY A 500 15.83 -11.36 22.81
CA GLY A 500 16.01 -11.70 21.40
C GLY A 500 17.14 -10.97 20.69
N ARG A 501 17.52 -11.52 19.54
CA ARG A 501 18.56 -10.96 18.66
C ARG A 501 18.33 -9.47 18.42
N GLU A 502 19.28 -8.58 18.70
CA GLU A 502 19.14 -7.15 18.41
C GLU A 502 17.89 -6.48 19.02
N MET A 503 17.23 -7.08 20.02
CA MET A 503 15.93 -6.64 20.54
C MET A 503 15.90 -5.17 20.97
N PHE A 504 16.97 -4.70 21.61
CA PHE A 504 17.18 -3.33 22.10
C PHE A 504 18.40 -2.67 21.45
N ALA A 505 18.82 -3.14 20.26
CA ALA A 505 19.99 -2.60 19.58
C ALA A 505 19.80 -1.14 19.16
N ASN A 506 20.84 -0.31 19.27
CA ASN A 506 20.84 1.12 18.94
C ASN A 506 19.87 1.97 19.78
N ASN A 507 19.43 1.51 20.95
CA ASN A 507 18.69 2.35 21.90
C ASN A 507 19.64 3.30 22.63
N LEU A 508 19.95 4.42 21.99
CA LEU A 508 20.93 5.40 22.47
C LEU A 508 20.49 6.10 23.78
N GLU A 509 19.20 6.10 24.10
CA GLU A 509 18.64 6.71 25.32
C GLU A 509 18.31 5.71 26.43
N LEU A 510 18.53 4.40 26.23
CA LEU A 510 18.25 3.39 27.25
C LEU A 510 19.23 3.51 28.41
N GLU A 511 18.75 3.99 29.57
CA GLU A 511 19.54 4.24 30.79
C GLU A 511 19.57 3.03 31.74
N GLU A 512 18.46 2.28 31.80
CA GLU A 512 18.25 1.16 32.72
C GLU A 512 17.52 -0.02 32.07
N ALA A 513 18.02 -1.23 32.28
CA ALA A 513 17.33 -2.46 31.91
C ALA A 513 17.27 -3.42 33.11
N ILE A 514 16.04 -3.75 33.54
CA ILE A 514 15.75 -4.63 34.66
C ILE A 514 15.35 -5.99 34.11
N ILE A 515 16.05 -7.06 34.49
CA ILE A 515 15.66 -8.43 34.16
C ILE A 515 15.07 -9.08 35.40
N GLU A 516 13.77 -9.36 35.37
CA GLU A 516 13.08 -9.96 36.49
C GLU A 516 13.37 -11.46 36.63
N THR A 517 13.31 -11.93 37.87
CA THR A 517 13.27 -13.35 38.18
C THR A 517 12.17 -13.62 39.19
N LYS A 518 11.61 -14.82 39.17
CA LYS A 518 10.59 -15.26 40.13
C LYS A 518 10.99 -16.57 40.78
N ARG A 519 10.90 -16.61 42.10
CA ARG A 519 11.01 -17.86 42.85
C ARG A 519 9.69 -18.63 42.72
N VAL A 520 9.74 -19.80 42.09
CA VAL A 520 8.62 -20.74 41.98
C VAL A 520 9.03 -22.01 42.71
N GLU A 521 8.41 -22.26 43.86
CA GLU A 521 8.79 -23.34 44.77
C GLU A 521 10.28 -23.26 45.15
N ASN A 522 11.05 -24.31 44.82
CA ASN A 522 12.47 -24.44 45.13
C ASN A 522 13.40 -23.98 44.00
N ARG A 523 12.88 -23.38 42.92
CA ARG A 523 13.69 -22.88 41.79
C ARG A 523 13.46 -21.40 41.52
N ILE A 524 14.48 -20.73 41.00
CA ILE A 524 14.36 -19.39 40.41
C ILE A 524 14.07 -19.59 38.93
N VAL A 525 13.07 -18.87 38.43
CA VAL A 525 12.65 -18.85 37.03
C VAL A 525 12.93 -17.46 36.47
N GLY A 526 13.41 -17.40 35.25
CA GLY A 526 13.86 -16.19 34.56
C GLY A 526 14.27 -16.56 33.15
N ILE A 527 14.69 -15.55 32.37
CA ILE A 527 15.24 -15.79 31.04
C ILE A 527 16.44 -16.75 31.08
N SER A 528 16.61 -17.52 30.00
CA SER A 528 17.67 -18.52 29.87
C SER A 528 18.83 -18.10 28.96
N LYS A 529 18.62 -17.05 28.15
CA LYS A 529 19.55 -16.63 27.09
C LYS A 529 19.45 -15.13 26.79
N VAL A 530 20.59 -14.52 26.46
CA VAL A 530 20.68 -13.19 25.83
C VAL A 530 21.28 -13.39 24.44
N GLU A 531 20.56 -13.02 23.40
CA GLU A 531 20.92 -13.35 22.02
C GLU A 531 21.81 -12.30 21.34
N TYR A 532 22.24 -12.63 20.11
CA TYR A 532 23.15 -11.85 19.29
C TYR A 532 22.78 -10.37 19.30
N ARG A 533 23.70 -9.51 19.73
CA ARG A 533 23.53 -8.05 19.72
C ARG A 533 22.29 -7.50 20.44
N ALA A 534 21.71 -8.23 21.40
CA ALA A 534 20.49 -7.84 22.12
C ALA A 534 20.46 -6.39 22.61
N PHE A 535 21.57 -5.85 23.14
CA PHE A 535 21.73 -4.46 23.59
C PHE A 535 22.86 -3.73 22.84
N TYR A 536 23.19 -4.16 21.62
CA TYR A 536 24.25 -3.56 20.80
C TYR A 536 24.07 -2.05 20.70
N ASN A 537 25.11 -1.27 20.97
CA ASN A 537 25.10 0.18 20.85
C ASN A 537 24.07 0.89 21.76
N ALA A 538 23.65 0.27 22.87
CA ALA A 538 22.89 0.94 23.93
C ALA A 538 23.81 1.84 24.78
N THR A 539 24.29 2.92 24.17
CA THR A 539 25.40 3.73 24.72
C THR A 539 25.08 4.41 26.05
N SER A 540 23.81 4.68 26.37
CA SER A 540 23.40 5.30 27.65
C SER A 540 23.16 4.31 28.79
N LEU A 541 23.22 2.99 28.54
CA LEU A 541 22.90 1.98 29.54
C LEU A 541 23.94 2.02 30.66
N THR A 542 23.49 2.21 31.90
CA THR A 542 24.40 2.39 33.06
C THR A 542 24.44 1.19 33.97
N THR A 543 23.30 0.51 34.14
CA THR A 543 23.15 -0.63 35.04
C THR A 543 22.41 -1.76 34.36
N LEU A 544 22.97 -2.97 34.45
CA LEU A 544 22.34 -4.19 33.97
C LEU A 544 22.80 -5.38 34.83
N ASN A 545 21.84 -6.11 35.41
CA ASN A 545 22.10 -7.33 36.17
C ASN A 545 21.59 -8.53 35.38
N ILE A 546 22.50 -9.41 34.94
CA ILE A 546 22.13 -10.63 34.26
C ILE A 546 21.91 -11.73 35.30
N PRO A 547 20.71 -12.32 35.41
CA PRO A 547 20.41 -13.28 36.47
C PRO A 547 21.06 -14.65 36.25
N ASP A 548 21.24 -15.41 37.34
CA ASP A 548 21.80 -16.77 37.34
C ASP A 548 21.00 -17.80 36.53
N THR A 549 19.80 -17.44 36.06
CA THR A 549 19.01 -18.27 35.14
C THR A 549 19.57 -18.26 33.71
N VAL A 550 20.38 -17.27 33.35
CA VAL A 550 20.95 -17.12 32.00
C VAL A 550 22.14 -18.06 31.81
N SER A 551 22.05 -18.94 30.81
CA SER A 551 23.05 -19.95 30.49
C SER A 551 23.92 -19.59 29.28
N VAL A 552 23.45 -18.67 28.42
CA VAL A 552 24.10 -18.28 27.17
C VAL A 552 23.95 -16.78 26.95
N ILE A 553 25.05 -16.10 26.61
CA ILE A 553 25.08 -14.70 26.18
C ILE A 553 25.84 -14.64 24.86
N GLU A 554 25.14 -14.42 23.75
CA GLU A 554 25.71 -14.54 22.40
C GLU A 554 26.56 -13.34 21.97
N THR A 555 27.27 -13.49 20.85
CA THR A 555 28.16 -12.50 20.22
C THR A 555 27.60 -11.08 20.22
N GLY A 556 28.42 -10.14 20.69
CA GLY A 556 28.15 -8.70 20.65
C GLY A 556 26.93 -8.23 21.43
N ALA A 557 26.34 -9.03 22.33
CA ALA A 557 25.13 -8.66 23.05
C ALA A 557 25.23 -7.31 23.79
N PHE A 558 26.43 -6.93 24.25
CA PHE A 558 26.71 -5.65 24.93
C PHE A 558 27.81 -4.83 24.22
N GLU A 559 28.10 -5.12 22.94
CA GLU A 559 29.06 -4.34 22.15
C GLU A 559 28.61 -2.87 22.08
N ASN A 560 29.51 -1.94 22.38
CA ASN A 560 29.28 -0.48 22.45
C ASN A 560 28.31 -0.01 23.56
N CYS A 561 28.12 -0.78 24.64
CA CYS A 561 27.45 -0.30 25.86
C CYS A 561 28.41 0.57 26.71
N GLU A 562 28.72 1.77 26.21
CA GLU A 562 29.85 2.58 26.69
C GLU A 562 29.74 3.06 28.16
N ASN A 563 28.53 3.19 28.70
CA ASN A 563 28.27 3.79 30.01
C ASN A 563 28.02 2.80 31.15
N ILE A 564 28.03 1.49 30.90
CA ILE A 564 27.84 0.49 31.97
C ILE A 564 29.05 0.54 32.91
N THR A 565 28.80 0.79 34.20
CA THR A 565 29.87 0.86 35.22
C THR A 565 30.03 -0.43 36.02
N ASP A 566 28.92 -1.15 36.24
CA ASP A 566 28.85 -2.40 36.98
C ASP A 566 27.99 -3.37 36.17
N LEU A 567 28.57 -4.50 35.77
CA LEU A 567 27.88 -5.56 35.05
C LEU A 567 28.01 -6.86 35.85
N LYS A 568 26.89 -7.38 36.30
CA LYS A 568 26.86 -8.69 36.99
C LYS A 568 26.52 -9.78 36.00
N LEU A 569 27.48 -10.69 35.81
CA LEU A 569 27.30 -11.90 35.01
C LEU A 569 26.74 -13.03 35.88
N PRO A 570 26.01 -13.99 35.27
CA PRO A 570 25.49 -15.18 35.93
C PRO A 570 26.61 -15.97 36.62
N GLN A 571 26.49 -16.20 37.93
CA GLN A 571 27.45 -17.02 38.70
C GLN A 571 27.00 -18.48 38.75
N ASN A 572 26.68 -19.02 37.58
CA ASN A 572 26.18 -20.38 37.41
C ASN A 572 27.18 -21.27 36.67
N ASP A 573 26.90 -22.58 36.71
CA ASP A 573 27.74 -23.59 36.06
C ASP A 573 27.56 -23.70 34.53
N SER A 574 26.64 -22.91 33.97
CA SER A 574 26.19 -23.04 32.58
C SER A 574 26.84 -22.04 31.63
N LEU A 575 27.16 -20.82 32.09
CA LEU A 575 27.83 -19.81 31.27
C LEU A 575 29.32 -20.15 31.13
N LYS A 576 29.66 -20.81 30.02
CA LYS A 576 31.00 -21.37 29.76
C LYS A 576 31.82 -20.61 28.72
N VAL A 577 31.17 -19.78 27.90
CA VAL A 577 31.78 -19.10 26.76
C VAL A 577 31.48 -17.62 26.85
N ILE A 578 32.53 -16.81 26.80
CA ILE A 578 32.46 -15.37 26.57
C ILE A 578 32.67 -15.17 25.07
N HIS A 579 31.59 -14.82 24.36
CA HIS A 579 31.56 -14.83 22.90
C HIS A 579 32.28 -13.63 22.24
N PHE A 580 32.48 -13.71 20.92
CA PHE A 580 33.10 -12.64 20.12
C PHE A 580 32.48 -11.26 20.42
N ASP A 581 33.34 -10.24 20.56
CA ASP A 581 32.97 -8.83 20.76
C ASP A 581 31.96 -8.57 21.90
N LEU A 582 31.72 -9.54 22.81
CA LEU A 582 30.59 -9.51 23.75
C LEU A 582 30.56 -8.24 24.61
N PHE A 583 31.72 -7.82 25.11
CA PHE A 583 31.92 -6.65 25.96
C PHE A 583 32.83 -5.62 25.29
N LYS A 584 32.86 -5.58 23.96
CA LYS A 584 33.68 -4.64 23.22
C LYS A 584 33.22 -3.20 23.42
N ASN A 585 34.18 -2.28 23.60
CA ASN A 585 33.95 -0.84 23.73
C ASN A 585 33.03 -0.43 24.90
N MET A 586 33.06 -1.18 26.00
CA MET A 586 32.44 -0.82 27.29
C MET A 586 33.37 0.12 28.08
N LYS A 587 33.44 1.37 27.62
CA LYS A 587 34.48 2.33 28.06
C LYS A 587 34.50 2.63 29.56
N LYS A 588 33.35 2.59 30.27
CA LYS A 588 33.25 2.90 31.71
C LYS A 588 33.21 1.68 32.63
N LEU A 589 33.31 0.47 32.08
CA LEU A 589 33.31 -0.75 32.88
C LEU A 589 34.62 -0.81 33.69
N LYS A 590 34.51 -0.80 35.02
CA LYS A 590 35.69 -0.79 35.90
C LYS A 590 36.16 -2.18 36.28
N HIS A 591 35.24 -3.08 36.58
CA HIS A 591 35.55 -4.42 37.05
C HIS A 591 34.60 -5.41 36.39
N LEU A 592 35.08 -6.64 36.19
CA LEU A 592 34.23 -7.73 35.75
C LEU A 592 34.73 -9.05 36.32
N ASP A 593 33.83 -9.75 37.00
CA ASP A 593 34.04 -11.10 37.50
C ASP A 593 33.43 -12.10 36.52
N LEU A 594 34.29 -12.88 35.86
CA LEU A 594 33.81 -13.96 34.99
C LEU A 594 33.30 -15.15 35.81
N PRO A 595 32.35 -15.95 35.29
CA PRO A 595 31.89 -17.16 35.98
C PRO A 595 33.01 -18.19 36.17
N ALA A 596 33.02 -18.91 37.29
CA ALA A 596 34.06 -19.88 37.67
C ALA A 596 34.29 -21.02 36.64
N LYS A 597 33.26 -21.34 35.85
CA LYS A 597 33.27 -22.41 34.84
C LYS A 597 33.49 -21.89 33.41
N THR A 598 33.97 -20.67 33.26
CA THR A 598 34.34 -20.12 31.95
C THR A 598 35.47 -20.94 31.35
N THR A 599 35.26 -21.49 30.16
CA THR A 599 36.24 -22.33 29.43
C THR A 599 36.75 -21.68 28.16
N SER A 600 36.09 -20.64 27.66
CA SER A 600 36.48 -19.97 26.42
C SER A 600 36.19 -18.48 26.49
N ILE A 601 37.18 -17.67 26.10
CA ILE A 601 37.03 -16.24 25.84
C ILE A 601 37.41 -16.02 24.39
N GLU A 602 36.44 -15.71 23.54
CA GLU A 602 36.60 -15.61 22.10
C GLU A 602 37.28 -14.30 21.66
N GLU A 603 37.61 -14.19 20.37
CA GLU A 603 38.32 -13.03 19.81
C GLU A 603 37.55 -11.73 20.03
N GLY A 604 38.27 -10.69 20.46
CA GLY A 604 37.72 -9.34 20.65
C GLY A 604 36.75 -9.17 21.82
N ALA A 605 36.54 -10.18 22.67
CA ALA A 605 35.55 -10.16 23.74
C ALA A 605 35.58 -8.88 24.62
N PHE A 606 36.77 -8.36 24.93
CA PHE A 606 37.00 -7.15 25.73
C PHE A 606 37.72 -6.04 24.95
N TYR A 607 37.66 -6.06 23.62
CA TYR A 607 38.37 -5.09 22.79
C TYR A 607 37.96 -3.65 23.10
N GLN A 608 38.94 -2.74 23.26
CA GLN A 608 38.71 -1.29 23.51
C GLN A 608 37.98 -0.93 24.82
N ASN A 609 38.19 -1.70 25.90
CA ASN A 609 37.67 -1.36 27.23
C ASN A 609 38.64 -0.48 28.03
N PHE A 610 38.61 0.84 27.82
CA PHE A 610 39.67 1.74 28.30
C PHE A 610 39.75 1.96 29.83
N ASP A 611 38.62 1.96 30.56
CA ASP A 611 38.61 2.22 32.02
C ASP A 611 38.57 0.95 32.87
N LEU A 612 38.87 -0.22 32.29
CA LEU A 612 38.85 -1.48 33.02
C LEU A 612 40.02 -1.54 34.01
N ASP A 613 39.72 -1.50 35.31
CA ASP A 613 40.70 -1.53 36.40
C ASP A 613 41.32 -2.91 36.57
N TYR A 614 40.51 -3.97 36.46
CA TYR A 614 40.99 -5.35 36.43
C TYR A 614 39.93 -6.30 35.88
N VAL A 615 40.38 -7.49 35.46
CA VAL A 615 39.50 -8.63 35.15
C VAL A 615 39.93 -9.84 35.94
N VAL A 616 38.94 -10.51 36.54
CA VAL A 616 39.13 -11.76 37.27
C VAL A 616 38.61 -12.89 36.41
N ILE A 617 39.49 -13.87 36.16
CA ILE A 617 39.11 -15.10 35.47
C ILE A 617 39.22 -16.22 36.51
N PRO A 618 38.19 -16.42 37.35
CA PRO A 618 38.17 -17.51 38.31
C PRO A 618 38.03 -18.80 37.51
N LEU A 619 39.06 -19.63 37.51
CA LEU A 619 39.08 -20.89 36.79
C LEU A 619 39.28 -22.02 37.78
N GLU A 620 38.41 -23.02 37.71
CA GLU A 620 38.67 -24.32 38.34
C GLU A 620 39.86 -25.02 37.67
N ASP A 621 40.09 -24.77 36.37
CA ASP A 621 41.13 -25.43 35.58
C ASP A 621 41.57 -24.56 34.38
N VAL A 622 42.67 -23.83 34.54
CA VAL A 622 43.22 -22.93 33.51
C VAL A 622 43.74 -23.65 32.26
N SER A 623 44.01 -24.96 32.34
CA SER A 623 44.44 -25.76 31.18
C SER A 623 43.31 -25.95 30.15
N LYS A 624 42.06 -25.76 30.58
CA LYS A 624 40.87 -25.82 29.71
C LYS A 624 40.51 -24.49 29.08
N LEU A 625 41.14 -23.39 29.48
CA LEU A 625 40.82 -22.06 29.00
C LEU A 625 41.33 -21.87 27.57
N SER A 626 40.41 -21.61 26.64
CA SER A 626 40.74 -21.12 25.30
C SER A 626 40.69 -19.59 25.28
N LEU A 627 41.74 -18.96 24.76
CA LEU A 627 41.85 -17.50 24.63
C LEU A 627 41.95 -17.12 23.15
N GLY A 628 40.97 -16.38 22.68
CA GLY A 628 40.87 -15.85 21.33
C GLY A 628 41.83 -14.70 21.10
N LYS A 629 42.22 -14.49 19.83
CA LYS A 629 43.09 -13.38 19.43
C LYS A 629 42.49 -12.05 19.86
N ASN A 630 43.31 -11.11 20.34
CA ASN A 630 42.86 -9.77 20.74
C ASN A 630 41.72 -9.72 21.78
N ALA A 631 41.44 -10.80 22.51
CA ALA A 631 40.42 -10.84 23.55
C ALA A 631 40.50 -9.66 24.53
N PHE A 632 41.69 -9.20 24.91
CA PHE A 632 41.93 -8.07 25.82
C PHE A 632 42.85 -7.01 25.18
N ASN A 633 42.66 -6.73 23.89
CA ASN A 633 43.47 -5.72 23.20
C ASN A 633 42.87 -4.31 23.39
N LYS A 634 43.71 -3.30 23.60
CA LYS A 634 43.35 -1.90 23.86
C LYS A 634 42.49 -1.68 25.11
N CYS A 635 42.73 -2.43 26.18
CA CYS A 635 42.03 -2.26 27.46
C CYS A 635 42.58 -1.12 28.36
N ARG A 636 43.52 -0.33 27.85
CA ARG A 636 43.93 0.95 28.42
C ARG A 636 44.12 1.97 27.29
N PRO A 637 44.00 3.29 27.56
CA PRO A 637 44.34 4.32 26.59
C PRO A 637 45.80 4.20 26.13
N GLU A 638 46.05 4.42 24.83
CA GLU A 638 47.42 4.47 24.29
C GLU A 638 48.24 5.56 25.02
N GLY A 639 49.35 5.15 25.63
CA GLY A 639 50.21 6.05 26.43
C GLY A 639 49.97 6.01 27.95
N SER A 640 49.05 5.17 28.45
CA SER A 640 48.96 4.88 29.89
C SER A 640 50.27 4.29 30.42
N SER A 641 50.75 4.76 31.57
CA SER A 641 51.88 4.15 32.28
C SER A 641 51.49 2.90 33.07
N GLU A 642 50.20 2.75 33.37
CA GLU A 642 49.65 1.62 34.12
C GLU A 642 49.03 0.61 33.17
N LYS A 643 49.45 -0.65 33.31
CA LYS A 643 48.88 -1.79 32.59
C LYS A 643 47.63 -2.27 33.31
N MET A 644 46.61 -2.66 32.56
CA MET A 644 45.43 -3.33 33.13
C MET A 644 45.82 -4.74 33.63
N PRO A 645 45.68 -5.03 34.93
CA PRO A 645 45.93 -6.35 35.48
C PRO A 645 44.84 -7.35 35.09
N ILE A 646 45.26 -8.54 34.67
CA ILE A 646 44.41 -9.72 34.45
C ILE A 646 44.81 -10.78 35.47
N PHE A 647 43.87 -11.17 36.32
CA PHE A 647 44.10 -12.15 37.39
C PHE A 647 43.59 -13.53 36.98
N LEU A 648 44.50 -14.51 36.97
CA LEU A 648 44.22 -15.91 36.65
C LEU A 648 44.35 -16.78 37.90
N ASN A 649 43.43 -17.73 38.07
CA ASN A 649 43.59 -18.82 39.03
C ASN A 649 44.29 -20.01 38.36
N GLY A 650 45.36 -20.51 38.99
CA GLY A 650 46.07 -21.69 38.54
C GLY A 650 47.59 -21.58 38.70
N ASN A 651 48.26 -22.72 38.60
CA ASN A 651 49.71 -22.77 38.73
C ASN A 651 50.41 -22.13 37.51
N GLU A 652 51.63 -21.65 37.74
CA GLU A 652 52.43 -20.92 36.74
C GLU A 652 52.68 -21.71 35.45
N ASN A 653 52.86 -23.03 35.54
CA ASN A 653 53.20 -23.86 34.38
C ASN A 653 52.01 -24.00 33.43
N ASP A 654 50.82 -24.23 33.98
CA ASP A 654 49.60 -24.34 33.19
C ASP A 654 49.30 -23.00 32.51
N ILE A 655 49.42 -21.89 33.25
CA ILE A 655 49.21 -20.54 32.73
C ILE A 655 50.20 -20.19 31.62
N LYS A 656 51.49 -20.46 31.82
CA LYS A 656 52.50 -20.24 30.76
C LYS A 656 52.20 -21.07 29.52
N SER A 657 51.77 -22.33 29.67
CA SER A 657 51.41 -23.17 28.54
C SER A 657 50.20 -22.64 27.76
N THR A 658 49.20 -22.10 28.46
CA THR A 658 48.00 -21.48 27.88
C THR A 658 48.34 -20.15 27.17
N ILE A 659 49.14 -19.28 27.80
CA ILE A 659 49.47 -17.93 27.29
C ILE A 659 50.46 -17.94 26.12
N VAL A 660 51.49 -18.80 26.15
CA VAL A 660 52.59 -18.79 25.16
C VAL A 660 52.12 -19.15 23.73
N SER A 661 50.88 -19.65 23.60
CA SER A 661 50.29 -20.04 22.32
C SER A 661 49.41 -18.96 21.65
N SER A 662 49.05 -17.87 22.33
CA SER A 662 47.96 -16.98 21.91
C SER A 662 48.32 -15.48 21.98
N GLN A 663 48.06 -14.72 20.90
CA GLN A 663 48.14 -13.24 20.87
C GLN A 663 46.82 -12.62 21.37
N TRP A 664 46.40 -12.99 22.57
CA TRP A 664 45.05 -12.69 23.08
C TRP A 664 44.95 -11.35 23.83
N TYR A 665 46.06 -10.78 24.27
CA TYR A 665 46.11 -9.47 24.94
C TYR A 665 47.23 -8.61 24.37
N ASP A 666 47.14 -7.30 24.59
CA ASP A 666 48.19 -6.36 24.25
C ASP A 666 49.14 -6.19 25.44
N THR A 667 50.41 -6.61 25.27
CA THR A 667 51.44 -6.55 26.31
C THR A 667 51.84 -5.13 26.70
N ASP A 668 51.53 -4.14 25.85
CA ASP A 668 51.81 -2.73 26.14
C ASP A 668 50.75 -2.15 27.08
N THR A 669 49.51 -2.65 27.03
CA THR A 669 48.38 -2.13 27.80
C THR A 669 47.89 -3.05 28.92
N CYS A 670 48.26 -4.34 28.94
CA CYS A 670 47.82 -5.32 29.93
C CYS A 670 48.99 -6.09 30.58
N GLU A 671 48.79 -6.54 31.81
CA GLU A 671 49.73 -7.37 32.57
C GLU A 671 48.99 -8.54 33.22
N VAL A 672 49.59 -9.74 33.21
CA VAL A 672 48.94 -10.96 33.72
C VAL A 672 49.56 -11.37 35.05
N PHE A 673 48.71 -11.61 36.03
CA PHE A 673 49.06 -12.10 37.36
C PHE A 673 48.43 -13.47 37.61
N TRP A 674 49.08 -14.29 38.42
CA TRP A 674 48.60 -15.64 38.75
C TRP A 674 48.83 -16.04 40.20
N ALA A 675 47.90 -16.84 40.73
CA ALA A 675 47.97 -17.49 42.04
C ALA A 675 47.11 -18.77 42.02
N ASP A 676 47.37 -19.70 42.95
CA ASP A 676 46.52 -20.89 43.11
C ASP A 676 45.11 -20.47 43.56
N GLU A 677 45.02 -19.53 44.50
CA GLU A 677 43.78 -18.85 44.91
C GLU A 677 44.03 -17.35 45.17
N TRP A 678 42.99 -16.53 45.03
CA TRP A 678 43.03 -15.10 45.32
C TRP A 678 42.05 -14.76 46.45
N GLU A 679 42.49 -13.99 47.43
CA GLU A 679 41.65 -13.36 48.45
C GLU A 679 41.49 -11.87 48.12
N TRP A 680 40.26 -11.36 48.15
CA TRP A 680 39.99 -9.95 47.90
C TRP A 680 40.00 -9.18 49.21
N VAL A 681 41.11 -8.49 49.48
CA VAL A 681 41.30 -7.73 50.71
C VAL A 681 40.95 -6.27 50.43
N ASP A 682 40.07 -5.70 51.25
CA ASP A 682 39.77 -4.26 51.20
C ASP A 682 40.96 -3.46 51.75
N VAL A 683 41.66 -2.76 50.86
CA VAL A 683 42.76 -1.86 51.18
C VAL A 683 42.31 -0.43 50.92
N GLY A 684 41.64 0.16 51.92
CA GLY A 684 41.27 1.58 51.91
C GLY A 684 40.07 1.92 51.04
N GLY A 685 39.11 1.01 50.89
CA GLY A 685 37.93 1.14 50.04
C GLY A 685 38.12 0.59 48.62
N VAL A 686 39.26 -0.06 48.35
CA VAL A 686 39.58 -0.72 47.08
C VAL A 686 39.77 -2.21 47.37
N LEU A 687 38.94 -3.05 46.75
CA LEU A 687 39.12 -4.49 46.79
C LEU A 687 40.37 -4.85 45.98
N THR A 688 41.43 -5.26 46.68
CA THR A 688 42.69 -5.66 46.07
C THR A 688 42.84 -7.19 46.11
N PRO A 689 43.06 -7.84 44.95
CA PRO A 689 43.30 -9.27 44.91
C PRO A 689 44.69 -9.55 45.47
N THR A 690 44.73 -10.39 46.49
CA THR A 690 45.93 -10.81 47.21
C THR A 690 46.07 -12.33 47.05
N PRO A 691 47.23 -12.85 46.64
CA PRO A 691 47.43 -14.29 46.57
C PRO A 691 47.18 -14.93 47.94
N LEU A 692 46.33 -15.95 48.01
CA LEU A 692 46.20 -16.80 49.19
C LEU A 692 47.51 -17.61 49.29
N VAL A 693 48.33 -17.29 50.30
CA VAL A 693 49.65 -17.91 50.53
C VAL A 693 49.52 -19.32 51.07
#